data_AF-A0A1R0L6P1-F1
#
_entry.id   AF-A0A1R0L6P1-F1
#
_cell.length_a   1.000
_cell.length_b   1.000
_cell.length_c   1.000
_cell.angle_alpha   90.00
_cell.angle_beta   90.00
_cell.angle_gamma   90.00
#
_symmetry.space_group_name_H-M   'P 1'
#
loop_
_entity.id
_entity.type
_entity.pdbx_description
1 polymer ?
#
loop_
_entity_poly.entity_id
_entity_poly.type
_entity_poly.pdbx_seq_one_letter_code
_entity_poly.pdbx_strand_id
1 'polypeptide(L)'
;MTPEATSAPDQFLTRLAERNLPVHERIQRLVEASTQPNAVHSALVRLFPSAGDLRIVTTNYDRHLTTAAASFFGKPPAVYQAPALPLGRDFTGIVHLHGCVDQRPQDLVATFADFGRAYLTDAWAARFLQDMFRTYCVLFVGYSHNDLIMQYLGRGLPPGTERFGLISDEAPPNRDWLAMGITAVTYPSADHHAALTEGLERWAELSGWGLLEQEHQIMDLVAPPQEPDGSARASVPQDPARLSYLESVISQEETVSLFTRHAQDPVWLDWASAQPAFAPLFQRGPALDRVGSALSWWFAHSFAAKFPADAMAVVHQRRGVLHPTTAQDVAASLRTTQPDAQAIGGWVPMLIRSQASGLALSWLLSSLDWPEHRDSILLLLDHLIAPQPQMVPSFTAPGAVRFDVDTLTGDEYSLREVWERLRGSHLDEISHRMLAGMERHLRNAQTACSANRDTSGFDLRSFQRSAIEPHPQDTPPTGFDLVIDIARDCSEHLAKVTPELAVSVFESWAGSDVALLQRLAVHGWNARTDIGADDKLRWLLTHDLLYATATKHEVFRLIANALPGTEDVRSDLLTRILAGPDTDDGEPRRAELRAYEVYNLLTWTCQHDPSFTQAQQALNELQQAHPNFTARKCPDLNITFQAIVTRSPVTTEELSSMVSDEDIDRLLTYQGEPRPDVFAGRQAMLPKVTEAAAATPAWGIRIATALVTRSEWQTDLWPCLLEAWTQTAPRLDEESALDVLGILGRLNQEAVTGEVHAATVRLLRALAADHASSERVLAACEVIGGALVEQAEQEGPAPAAMDLFNDWSYGLTAFWVQEAVRRWNATDEDRRTGLPEASRAALTALVDGRHPRTLTAVATLAQNLPALVAIDENWTTTHLLPAFDWAADTATARAAWTGYLAAPYWNERVLELLRPSLLQCFTHIQDEQLRPTLVTHVADLCLYSATAAQPEHGILTAFLSSSSDTDRKLWAQHIGWRLGKLQPAEAQGNWERWVRDYWARRLDNRPVRLTADEGGQMLDWVLPAGDLFPEAVGLLVKSPSRFPGAFLFFRNLKDSPVLAEHPTETAQLAAHVLTHLDGPVAVCEEIGSVLHALIATGDPELVPTLRQACEGAAKAGCPDALTWAKNCPK
;
A
#
# COMPACT_ATOMS: atom_id res chain seq x y z
N MET A 1 -19.76 66.85 -48.72
CA MET A 1 -20.93 65.97 -48.93
C MET A 1 -21.38 65.55 -47.55
N THR A 2 -22.58 65.95 -47.15
CA THR A 2 -23.25 65.33 -46.00
C THR A 2 -23.59 63.89 -46.37
N PRO A 3 -23.34 62.90 -45.51
CA PRO A 3 -23.79 61.53 -45.75
C PRO A 3 -25.33 61.53 -45.83
N GLU A 4 -25.89 60.84 -46.83
CA GLU A 4 -27.29 60.42 -46.76
C GLU A 4 -27.42 59.49 -45.54
N ALA A 5 -28.32 59.80 -44.62
CA ALA A 5 -28.40 59.21 -43.28
C ALA A 5 -28.70 57.69 -43.23
N THR A 6 -28.64 56.98 -44.38
CA THR A 6 -29.02 55.57 -44.53
C THR A 6 -28.02 54.70 -45.31
N SER A 7 -26.87 55.22 -45.77
CA SER A 7 -25.86 54.37 -46.44
C SER A 7 -24.83 53.82 -45.45
N ALA A 8 -24.50 52.53 -45.54
CA ALA A 8 -23.44 51.92 -44.72
C ALA A 8 -22.06 52.60 -44.98
N PRO A 9 -21.17 52.70 -43.97
CA PRO A 9 -19.93 53.48 -44.09
C PRO A 9 -19.02 53.04 -45.25
N ASP A 10 -18.91 51.74 -45.50
CA ASP A 10 -18.21 51.11 -46.62
C ASP A 10 -18.78 51.50 -48.00
N GLN A 11 -20.10 51.62 -48.12
CA GLN A 11 -20.78 52.13 -49.33
C GLN A 11 -20.40 53.58 -49.61
N PHE A 12 -20.34 54.40 -48.56
CA PHE A 12 -19.94 55.80 -48.70
C PHE A 12 -18.47 55.93 -49.09
N LEU A 13 -17.57 55.19 -48.45
CA LEU A 13 -16.14 55.17 -48.78
C LEU A 13 -15.89 54.65 -50.21
N THR A 14 -16.67 53.66 -50.66
CA THR A 14 -16.60 53.16 -52.04
C THR A 14 -17.00 54.25 -53.05
N ARG A 15 -18.11 54.98 -52.81
CA ARG A 15 -18.53 56.10 -53.67
C ARG A 15 -17.48 57.22 -53.75
N LEU A 16 -16.72 57.44 -52.68
CA LEU A 16 -15.61 58.40 -52.68
C LEU A 16 -14.41 57.87 -53.48
N ALA A 17 -14.08 56.59 -53.35
CA ALA A 17 -13.00 55.95 -54.10
C ALA A 17 -13.29 55.92 -55.62
N GLU A 18 -14.54 55.63 -56.03
CA GLU A 18 -14.99 55.67 -57.44
C GLU A 18 -14.87 57.06 -58.07
N ARG A 19 -14.83 58.12 -57.25
CA ARG A 19 -14.60 59.51 -57.68
C ARG A 19 -13.11 59.89 -57.69
N ASN A 20 -12.21 58.90 -57.63
CA ASN A 20 -10.76 59.08 -57.57
C ASN A 20 -10.28 59.92 -56.37
N LEU A 21 -11.00 59.91 -55.26
CA LEU A 21 -10.49 60.49 -54.01
C LEU A 21 -9.57 59.47 -53.31
N PRO A 22 -8.43 59.90 -52.73
CA PRO A 22 -7.51 59.01 -52.03
C PRO A 22 -8.08 58.63 -50.65
N VAL A 23 -9.03 57.70 -50.63
CA VAL A 23 -9.77 57.29 -49.43
C VAL A 23 -8.85 56.69 -48.38
N HIS A 24 -8.00 55.74 -48.77
CA HIS A 24 -7.11 55.04 -47.84
C HIS A 24 -6.05 55.98 -47.21
N GLU A 25 -5.46 56.89 -47.97
CA GLU A 25 -4.52 57.90 -47.43
C GLU A 25 -5.19 58.90 -46.49
N ARG A 26 -6.49 59.17 -46.69
CA ARG A 26 -7.27 60.03 -45.80
C ARG A 26 -7.61 59.31 -44.49
N ILE A 27 -7.90 58.00 -44.55
CA ILE A 27 -8.11 57.18 -43.35
C ILE A 27 -6.85 57.21 -42.49
N GLN A 28 -5.67 56.94 -43.07
CA GLN A 28 -4.40 57.00 -42.33
C GLN A 28 -4.19 58.36 -41.64
N ARG A 29 -4.35 59.47 -42.39
CA ARG A 29 -4.19 60.83 -41.85
C ARG A 29 -5.19 61.19 -40.74
N LEU A 30 -6.43 60.73 -40.83
CA LEU A 30 -7.47 61.06 -39.85
C LEU A 30 -7.30 60.26 -38.55
N VAL A 31 -6.91 58.98 -38.67
CA VAL A 31 -6.69 58.08 -37.53
C VAL A 31 -5.43 58.48 -36.75
N GLU A 32 -4.34 58.86 -37.43
CA GLU A 32 -3.09 59.33 -36.80
C GLU A 32 -3.24 60.65 -36.01
N ALA A 33 -4.17 61.52 -36.42
CA ALA A 33 -4.24 62.89 -35.91
C ALA A 33 -5.07 63.09 -34.63
N SER A 34 -5.80 62.09 -34.12
CA SER A 34 -6.96 62.39 -33.25
C SER A 34 -7.23 61.48 -32.04
N THR A 35 -6.47 60.41 -31.77
CA THR A 35 -6.81 59.48 -30.66
C THR A 35 -5.58 58.94 -29.91
N GLN A 36 -5.77 58.56 -28.64
CA GLN A 36 -4.77 57.91 -27.78
C GLN A 36 -5.36 56.62 -27.16
N PRO A 37 -4.52 55.67 -26.68
CA PRO A 37 -5.00 54.51 -25.94
C PRO A 37 -5.80 54.94 -24.70
N ASN A 38 -6.90 54.24 -24.43
CA ASN A 38 -7.76 54.47 -23.26
C ASN A 38 -7.68 53.29 -22.27
N ALA A 39 -8.38 53.40 -21.14
CA ALA A 39 -8.41 52.40 -20.09
C ALA A 39 -8.82 50.99 -20.57
N VAL A 40 -9.76 50.89 -21.52
CA VAL A 40 -10.19 49.59 -22.10
C VAL A 40 -9.03 48.89 -22.80
N HIS A 41 -8.19 49.63 -23.55
CA HIS A 41 -7.02 49.05 -24.22
C HIS A 41 -6.04 48.46 -23.20
N SER A 42 -5.78 49.20 -22.12
CA SER A 42 -4.90 48.75 -21.03
C SER A 42 -5.49 47.54 -20.30
N ALA A 43 -6.79 47.54 -20.00
CA ALA A 43 -7.46 46.44 -19.32
C ALA A 43 -7.42 45.14 -20.14
N LEU A 44 -7.71 45.21 -21.45
CA LEU A 44 -7.68 44.04 -22.35
C LEU A 44 -6.29 43.40 -22.44
N VAL A 45 -5.24 44.22 -22.45
CA VAL A 45 -3.84 43.74 -22.45
C VAL A 45 -3.50 43.04 -21.14
N ARG A 46 -3.94 43.59 -20.00
CA ARG A 46 -3.66 43.08 -18.65
C ARG A 46 -4.33 41.73 -18.34
N LEU A 47 -5.34 41.32 -19.12
CA LEU A 47 -5.94 39.99 -18.99
C LEU A 47 -4.98 38.85 -19.35
N PHE A 48 -3.87 39.14 -20.02
CA PHE A 48 -2.88 38.14 -20.43
C PHE A 48 -1.65 38.18 -19.53
N PRO A 49 -1.17 37.03 -19.04
CA PRO A 49 -0.05 36.96 -18.10
C PRO A 49 1.28 37.39 -18.75
N SER A 50 1.43 37.19 -20.07
CA SER A 50 2.62 37.62 -20.80
C SER A 50 2.32 38.03 -22.23
N ALA A 51 3.24 38.77 -22.85
CA ALA A 51 3.19 39.09 -24.28
C ALA A 51 3.18 37.83 -25.19
N GLY A 52 3.69 36.70 -24.68
CA GLY A 52 3.69 35.42 -25.38
C GLY A 52 2.33 34.73 -25.36
N ASP A 53 1.42 35.12 -24.49
CA ASP A 53 0.07 34.55 -24.36
C ASP A 53 -1.01 35.43 -25.00
N LEU A 54 -0.65 36.69 -25.29
CA LEU A 54 -1.51 37.71 -25.86
C LEU A 54 -2.15 37.20 -27.16
N ARG A 55 -3.48 37.24 -27.25
CA ARG A 55 -4.23 36.91 -28.48
C ARG A 55 -5.35 37.90 -28.65
N ILE A 56 -5.12 38.94 -29.45
CA ILE A 56 -6.13 39.98 -29.71
C ILE A 56 -6.29 40.14 -31.23
N VAL A 57 -7.53 40.13 -31.71
CA VAL A 57 -7.86 40.41 -33.10
C VAL A 57 -8.66 41.70 -33.15
N THR A 58 -8.24 42.63 -34.01
CA THR A 58 -8.88 43.94 -34.15
C THR A 58 -9.15 44.27 -35.61
N THR A 59 -10.29 44.92 -35.85
CA THR A 59 -10.63 45.55 -37.13
C THR A 59 -10.25 47.04 -37.14
N ASN A 60 -9.75 47.58 -36.03
CA ASN A 60 -9.34 48.96 -35.94
C ASN A 60 -8.00 49.19 -36.65
N TYR A 61 -7.87 50.35 -37.29
CA TYR A 61 -6.66 50.75 -38.02
C TYR A 61 -5.57 51.38 -37.12
N ASP A 62 -5.96 51.87 -35.94
CA ASP A 62 -5.04 52.50 -34.98
C ASP A 62 -4.10 51.51 -34.30
N ARG A 63 -3.14 52.03 -33.52
CA ARG A 63 -2.10 51.26 -32.83
C ARG A 63 -2.34 51.12 -31.34
N HIS A 64 -3.52 51.43 -30.83
CA HIS A 64 -3.70 51.66 -29.40
C HIS A 64 -3.46 50.39 -28.56
N LEU A 65 -3.91 49.23 -29.05
CA LEU A 65 -3.63 47.92 -28.42
C LEU A 65 -2.14 47.60 -28.42
N THR A 66 -1.43 47.87 -29.53
CA THR A 66 0.02 47.64 -29.64
C THR A 66 0.81 48.56 -28.71
N THR A 67 0.42 49.82 -28.62
CA THR A 67 1.03 50.79 -27.69
C THR A 67 0.79 50.41 -26.23
N ALA A 68 -0.44 50.04 -25.89
CA ALA A 68 -0.78 49.58 -24.54
C ALA A 68 -0.01 48.30 -24.15
N ALA A 69 0.08 47.32 -25.06
CA ALA A 69 0.83 46.08 -24.85
C ALA A 69 2.33 46.32 -24.67
N ALA A 70 2.95 47.15 -25.51
CA ALA A 70 4.36 47.50 -25.39
C ALA A 70 4.66 48.21 -24.05
N SER A 71 3.76 49.09 -23.62
CA SER A 71 3.89 49.80 -22.34
C SER A 71 3.77 48.87 -21.13
N PHE A 72 2.87 47.89 -21.18
CA PHE A 72 2.62 46.99 -20.06
C PHE A 72 3.67 45.88 -19.93
N PHE A 73 4.02 45.22 -21.03
CA PHE A 73 4.97 44.09 -21.00
C PHE A 73 6.45 44.51 -21.10
N GLY A 74 6.74 45.79 -21.30
CA GLY A 74 8.11 46.30 -21.50
C GLY A 74 8.78 45.88 -22.81
N LYS A 75 8.08 45.10 -23.66
CA LYS A 75 8.51 44.69 -25.00
C LYS A 75 7.33 44.69 -25.98
N PRO A 76 7.54 45.01 -27.27
CA PRO A 76 6.45 45.01 -28.24
C PRO A 76 5.94 43.57 -28.47
N PRO A 77 4.61 43.36 -28.55
CA PRO A 77 4.06 42.05 -28.90
C PRO A 77 4.32 41.72 -30.38
N ALA A 78 4.13 40.46 -30.76
CA ALA A 78 4.03 40.11 -32.17
C ALA A 78 2.79 40.80 -32.79
N VAL A 79 2.95 41.42 -33.95
CA VAL A 79 1.86 42.11 -34.66
C VAL A 79 1.74 41.52 -36.06
N TYR A 80 0.56 41.04 -36.40
CA TYR A 80 0.23 40.53 -37.72
C TYR A 80 -0.76 41.46 -38.38
N GLN A 81 -0.54 41.75 -39.66
CA GLN A 81 -1.31 42.77 -40.36
C GLN A 81 -1.75 42.23 -41.71
N ALA A 82 -3.01 42.48 -42.05
CA ALA A 82 -3.56 42.19 -43.37
C ALA A 82 -2.63 42.67 -44.51
N PRO A 83 -2.48 41.92 -45.62
CA PRO A 83 -3.08 40.62 -45.90
C PRO A 83 -2.29 39.41 -45.35
N ALA A 84 -1.13 39.63 -44.70
CA ALA A 84 -0.24 38.57 -44.23
C ALA A 84 -0.58 38.13 -42.80
N LEU A 85 -1.64 37.34 -42.66
CA LEU A 85 -2.10 36.80 -41.37
C LEU A 85 -1.50 35.42 -41.03
N PRO A 86 -1.36 35.07 -39.74
CA PRO A 86 -0.92 33.75 -39.30
C PRO A 86 -2.02 32.69 -39.52
N LEU A 87 -1.73 31.44 -39.17
CA LEU A 87 -2.76 30.39 -39.15
C LEU A 87 -3.74 30.68 -38.00
N GLY A 88 -5.03 30.75 -38.30
CA GLY A 88 -6.04 31.11 -37.29
C GLY A 88 -6.15 30.14 -36.11
N ARG A 89 -5.67 28.90 -36.29
CA ARG A 89 -5.62 27.86 -35.23
C ARG A 89 -4.41 27.97 -34.31
N ASP A 90 -3.38 28.74 -34.66
CA ASP A 90 -2.13 28.83 -33.89
C ASP A 90 -1.48 30.21 -34.09
N PHE A 91 -1.79 31.14 -33.19
CA PHE A 91 -1.19 32.47 -33.19
C PHE A 91 -1.06 33.03 -31.77
N THR A 92 -0.09 33.92 -31.59
CA THR A 92 0.17 34.70 -30.38
C THR A 92 0.64 36.10 -30.79
N GLY A 93 -0.11 37.13 -30.39
CA GLY A 93 0.10 38.52 -30.76
C GLY A 93 -1.21 39.27 -31.04
N ILE A 94 -1.07 40.44 -31.66
CA ILE A 94 -2.18 41.30 -32.10
C ILE A 94 -2.36 41.15 -33.61
N VAL A 95 -3.56 40.82 -34.06
CA VAL A 95 -3.91 40.66 -35.47
C VAL A 95 -4.78 41.83 -35.93
N HIS A 96 -4.26 42.66 -36.83
CA HIS A 96 -5.02 43.70 -37.52
C HIS A 96 -5.71 43.11 -38.76
N LEU A 97 -6.94 42.67 -38.58
CA LEU A 97 -7.74 41.99 -39.60
C LEU A 97 -8.06 42.91 -40.78
N HIS A 98 -8.12 44.23 -40.62
CA HIS A 98 -8.37 45.18 -41.73
C HIS A 98 -7.14 46.03 -42.09
N GLY A 99 -5.97 45.66 -41.57
CA GLY A 99 -4.73 46.40 -41.72
C GLY A 99 -4.55 47.49 -40.66
N CYS A 100 -3.39 48.13 -40.67
CA CYS A 100 -2.97 49.14 -39.70
C CYS A 100 -2.40 50.38 -40.43
N VAL A 101 -2.50 51.55 -39.81
CA VAL A 101 -2.00 52.82 -40.39
C VAL A 101 -0.50 52.81 -40.73
N ASP A 102 0.31 51.96 -40.08
CA ASP A 102 1.75 51.80 -40.36
C ASP A 102 2.07 51.11 -41.71
N GLN A 103 1.04 50.62 -42.42
CA GLN A 103 1.20 49.91 -43.69
C GLN A 103 1.02 50.82 -44.90
N ARG A 104 1.15 50.25 -46.11
CA ARG A 104 0.79 50.99 -47.33
C ARG A 104 -0.73 51.21 -47.32
N PRO A 105 -1.23 52.41 -47.69
CA PRO A 105 -2.66 52.69 -47.64
C PRO A 105 -3.53 51.66 -48.40
N GLN A 106 -3.02 51.11 -49.50
CA GLN A 106 -3.71 50.13 -50.35
C GLN A 106 -3.95 48.76 -49.67
N ASP A 107 -3.22 48.47 -48.60
CA ASP A 107 -3.37 47.23 -47.84
C ASP A 107 -4.51 47.31 -46.80
N LEU A 108 -5.06 48.51 -46.54
CA LEU A 108 -6.20 48.70 -45.64
C LEU A 108 -7.51 48.22 -46.27
N VAL A 109 -8.32 47.52 -45.48
CA VAL A 109 -9.67 47.08 -45.89
C VAL A 109 -10.69 48.14 -45.49
N ALA A 110 -11.15 48.95 -46.45
CA ALA A 110 -12.09 50.05 -46.19
C ALA A 110 -13.22 50.20 -47.22
N THR A 111 -13.01 49.75 -48.47
CA THR A 111 -14.01 49.81 -49.55
C THR A 111 -14.60 48.43 -49.83
N PHE A 112 -15.72 48.35 -50.56
CA PHE A 112 -16.30 47.06 -50.97
C PHE A 112 -15.33 46.18 -51.75
N ALA A 113 -14.51 46.78 -52.60
CA ALA A 113 -13.50 46.05 -53.36
C ALA A 113 -12.49 45.39 -52.42
N ASP A 114 -12.10 46.08 -51.34
CA ASP A 114 -11.18 45.53 -50.35
C ASP A 114 -11.83 44.43 -49.50
N PHE A 115 -13.09 44.62 -49.06
CA PHE A 115 -13.84 43.57 -48.35
C PHE A 115 -14.03 42.32 -49.22
N GLY A 116 -14.37 42.49 -50.50
CA GLY A 116 -14.44 41.39 -51.47
C GLY A 116 -13.11 40.66 -51.63
N ARG A 117 -12.00 41.39 -51.70
CA ARG A 117 -10.65 40.81 -51.74
C ARG A 117 -10.34 40.03 -50.46
N ALA A 118 -10.54 40.63 -49.29
CA ALA A 118 -10.17 40.09 -47.99
C ALA A 118 -10.93 38.81 -47.61
N TYR A 119 -12.23 38.76 -47.91
CA TYR A 119 -13.11 37.68 -47.44
C TYR A 119 -13.54 36.70 -48.54
N LEU A 120 -13.47 37.06 -49.83
CA LEU A 120 -13.95 36.20 -50.92
C LEU A 120 -12.84 35.79 -51.90
N THR A 121 -12.16 36.76 -52.52
CA THR A 121 -11.21 36.47 -53.61
C THR A 121 -9.90 35.89 -53.08
N ASP A 122 -9.20 36.64 -52.23
CA ASP A 122 -7.94 36.19 -51.61
C ASP A 122 -8.22 35.43 -50.30
N ALA A 123 -9.38 35.70 -49.69
CA ALA A 123 -9.97 34.99 -48.56
C ALA A 123 -9.06 34.84 -47.32
N TRP A 124 -8.02 35.67 -47.17
CA TRP A 124 -7.11 35.59 -46.03
C TRP A 124 -7.82 35.88 -44.70
N ALA A 125 -8.75 36.85 -44.67
CA ALA A 125 -9.54 37.16 -43.48
C ALA A 125 -10.51 36.03 -43.14
N ALA A 126 -11.18 35.48 -44.16
CA ALA A 126 -12.14 34.39 -43.98
C ALA A 126 -11.47 33.10 -43.47
N ARG A 127 -10.32 32.71 -44.04
CA ARG A 127 -9.55 31.53 -43.61
C ARG A 127 -9.05 31.66 -42.17
N PHE A 128 -8.48 32.82 -41.84
CA PHE A 128 -8.01 33.09 -40.47
C PHE A 128 -9.16 32.98 -39.46
N LEU A 129 -10.27 33.69 -39.69
CA LEU A 129 -11.41 33.69 -38.76
C LEU A 129 -12.06 32.33 -38.62
N GLN A 130 -12.19 31.56 -39.72
CA GLN A 130 -12.78 30.23 -39.67
C GLN A 130 -11.98 29.27 -38.79
N ASP A 131 -10.66 29.27 -38.90
CA ASP A 131 -9.79 28.44 -38.07
C ASP A 131 -9.80 28.93 -36.61
N MET A 132 -9.79 30.25 -36.39
CA MET A 132 -9.80 30.85 -35.06
C MET A 132 -11.10 30.51 -34.31
N PHE A 133 -12.27 30.73 -34.92
CA PHE A 133 -13.56 30.45 -34.28
C PHE A 133 -13.80 28.97 -33.98
N ARG A 134 -13.13 28.07 -34.71
CA ARG A 134 -13.19 26.61 -34.44
C ARG A 134 -12.27 26.18 -33.31
N THR A 135 -11.22 26.93 -33.04
CA THR A 135 -10.13 26.52 -32.14
C THR A 135 -10.21 27.21 -30.78
N TYR A 136 -10.63 28.48 -30.75
CA TYR A 136 -10.58 29.32 -29.56
C TYR A 136 -11.97 29.74 -29.09
N CYS A 137 -12.12 29.94 -27.78
CA CYS A 137 -13.22 30.70 -27.21
C CYS A 137 -13.02 32.19 -27.52
N VAL A 138 -14.03 32.88 -28.05
CA VAL A 138 -13.91 34.26 -28.54
C VAL A 138 -14.84 35.22 -27.81
N LEU A 139 -14.28 36.32 -27.32
CA LEU A 139 -15.00 37.43 -26.70
C LEU A 139 -14.99 38.66 -27.62
N PHE A 140 -16.17 39.13 -28.02
CA PHE A 140 -16.35 40.38 -28.76
C PHE A 140 -16.50 41.56 -27.79
N VAL A 141 -15.66 42.59 -27.95
CA VAL A 141 -15.68 43.82 -27.15
C VAL A 141 -15.74 45.02 -28.09
N GLY A 142 -16.72 45.90 -27.90
CA GLY A 142 -16.90 47.09 -28.77
C GLY A 142 -17.28 46.77 -30.22
N TYR A 143 -17.65 45.53 -30.52
CA TYR A 143 -17.97 45.08 -31.88
C TYR A 143 -19.47 44.90 -32.07
N SER A 144 -20.05 45.68 -32.99
CA SER A 144 -21.48 45.67 -33.26
C SER A 144 -21.93 44.53 -34.17
N HIS A 145 -21.03 43.76 -34.78
CA HIS A 145 -21.37 42.64 -35.70
C HIS A 145 -22.33 43.07 -36.84
N ASN A 146 -22.17 44.31 -37.33
CA ASN A 146 -22.97 44.89 -38.41
C ASN A 146 -22.54 44.40 -39.81
N ASP A 147 -21.37 43.77 -39.94
CA ASP A 147 -20.83 43.37 -41.23
C ASP A 147 -21.53 42.11 -41.75
N LEU A 148 -22.10 42.21 -42.95
CA LEU A 148 -22.86 41.12 -43.59
C LEU A 148 -22.05 39.81 -43.66
N ILE A 149 -20.74 39.92 -43.93
CA ILE A 149 -19.84 38.78 -44.08
C ILE A 149 -19.61 38.05 -42.74
N MET A 150 -19.49 38.79 -41.63
CA MET A 150 -19.32 38.20 -40.31
C MET A 150 -20.59 37.49 -39.83
N GLN A 151 -21.77 37.99 -40.20
CA GLN A 151 -23.05 37.32 -39.92
C GLN A 151 -23.17 35.97 -40.65
N TYR A 152 -22.73 35.91 -41.92
CA TYR A 152 -22.70 34.65 -42.67
C TYR A 152 -21.66 33.67 -42.13
N LEU A 153 -20.45 34.15 -41.85
CA LEU A 153 -19.36 33.31 -41.33
C LEU A 153 -19.68 32.80 -39.92
N GLY A 154 -20.28 33.63 -39.07
CA GLY A 154 -20.73 33.26 -37.73
C GLY A 154 -21.83 32.19 -37.72
N ARG A 155 -22.78 32.26 -38.67
CA ARG A 155 -23.87 31.28 -38.83
C ARG A 155 -23.45 29.97 -39.52
N GLY A 156 -22.38 30.01 -40.30
CA GLY A 156 -21.86 28.84 -41.03
C GLY A 156 -20.93 27.92 -40.23
N LEU A 157 -20.68 28.23 -38.96
CA LEU A 157 -19.80 27.44 -38.08
C LEU A 157 -20.56 26.25 -37.44
N PRO A 158 -19.88 25.11 -37.21
CA PRO A 158 -20.50 23.94 -36.60
C PRO A 158 -20.95 24.23 -35.15
N PRO A 159 -21.98 23.51 -34.64
CA PRO A 159 -22.37 23.60 -33.24
C PRO A 159 -21.20 23.17 -32.33
N GLY A 160 -21.00 23.89 -31.22
CA GLY A 160 -19.93 23.62 -30.23
C GLY A 160 -18.84 24.70 -30.12
N THR A 161 -18.86 25.76 -30.93
CA THR A 161 -17.94 26.90 -30.78
C THR A 161 -18.42 27.90 -29.72
N GLU A 162 -17.60 28.19 -28.71
CA GLU A 162 -17.92 29.14 -27.63
C GLU A 162 -17.60 30.59 -28.02
N ARG A 163 -18.63 31.43 -28.10
CA ARG A 163 -18.49 32.84 -28.49
C ARG A 163 -19.35 33.72 -27.59
N PHE A 164 -18.76 34.78 -27.08
CA PHE A 164 -19.39 35.72 -26.15
C PHE A 164 -19.28 37.14 -26.68
N GLY A 165 -20.22 38.02 -26.33
CA GLY A 165 -20.15 39.43 -26.67
C GLY A 165 -20.55 40.33 -25.51
N LEU A 166 -19.72 41.33 -25.20
CA LEU A 166 -20.05 42.38 -24.24
C LEU A 166 -20.92 43.42 -24.92
N ILE A 167 -22.22 43.44 -24.60
CA ILE A 167 -23.23 44.21 -25.33
C ILE A 167 -23.91 45.22 -24.40
N SER A 168 -24.12 46.44 -24.88
CA SER A 168 -24.86 47.47 -24.15
C SER A 168 -26.34 47.09 -24.02
N ASP A 169 -26.94 47.37 -22.87
CA ASP A 169 -28.37 47.18 -22.58
C ASP A 169 -29.31 48.06 -23.43
N GLU A 170 -28.80 49.15 -24.01
CA GLU A 170 -29.50 50.00 -24.98
C GLU A 170 -29.46 49.46 -26.43
N ALA A 171 -28.78 48.33 -26.67
CA ALA A 171 -28.75 47.71 -27.99
C ALA A 171 -30.17 47.28 -28.45
N PRO A 172 -30.52 47.44 -29.74
CA PRO A 172 -31.88 47.22 -30.21
C PRO A 172 -32.34 45.77 -29.95
N PRO A 173 -33.52 45.56 -29.33
CA PRO A 173 -34.01 44.23 -28.90
C PRO A 173 -34.30 43.27 -30.07
N ASN A 174 -34.39 43.77 -31.30
CA ASN A 174 -34.62 42.97 -32.51
C ASN A 174 -33.36 42.25 -33.04
N ARG A 175 -32.26 42.24 -32.28
CA ARG A 175 -30.99 41.65 -32.70
C ARG A 175 -30.76 40.30 -32.04
N ASP A 176 -30.95 39.24 -32.81
CA ASP A 176 -30.83 37.86 -32.34
C ASP A 176 -29.36 37.39 -32.33
N TRP A 177 -28.62 37.78 -31.29
CA TRP A 177 -27.23 37.36 -31.05
C TRP A 177 -27.10 35.84 -30.85
N LEU A 178 -28.12 35.22 -30.26
CA LEU A 178 -28.17 33.78 -30.06
C LEU A 178 -28.29 33.04 -31.42
N ALA A 179 -29.06 33.55 -32.37
CA ALA A 179 -29.10 33.02 -33.75
C ALA A 179 -27.80 33.22 -34.54
N MET A 180 -26.86 34.02 -34.03
CA MET A 180 -25.49 34.12 -34.58
C MET A 180 -24.50 33.21 -33.82
N GLY A 181 -24.99 32.44 -32.84
CA GLY A 181 -24.19 31.57 -31.99
C GLY A 181 -23.30 32.34 -31.02
N ILE A 182 -23.70 33.55 -30.62
CA ILE A 182 -22.99 34.41 -29.67
C ILE A 182 -23.83 34.57 -28.40
N THR A 183 -23.25 34.22 -27.25
CA THR A 183 -23.84 34.43 -25.93
C THR A 183 -23.64 35.89 -25.50
N ALA A 184 -24.73 36.63 -25.39
CA ALA A 184 -24.71 38.04 -25.00
C ALA A 184 -24.47 38.20 -23.49
N VAL A 185 -23.47 39.02 -23.12
CA VAL A 185 -23.23 39.47 -21.75
C VAL A 185 -23.53 40.97 -21.72
N THR A 186 -24.68 41.33 -21.13
CA THR A 186 -25.19 42.70 -21.16
C THR A 186 -24.60 43.56 -20.05
N TYR A 187 -24.28 44.82 -20.35
CA TYR A 187 -23.84 45.80 -19.36
C TYR A 187 -24.55 47.15 -19.54
N PRO A 188 -24.69 47.97 -18.47
CA PRO A 188 -25.32 49.30 -18.54
C PRO A 188 -24.48 50.30 -19.35
N SER A 189 -25.06 50.96 -20.36
CA SER A 189 -24.35 51.99 -21.17
C SER A 189 -24.62 53.44 -20.79
N ALA A 190 -25.47 53.70 -19.78
CA ALA A 190 -25.97 55.03 -19.41
C ALA A 190 -24.91 56.10 -19.10
N ASP A 191 -23.64 55.71 -18.87
CA ASP A 191 -22.50 56.62 -18.64
C ASP A 191 -21.33 56.31 -19.60
N HIS A 192 -21.50 56.54 -20.91
CA HIS A 192 -20.43 56.40 -21.92
C HIS A 192 -19.66 55.05 -21.87
N HIS A 193 -20.34 53.95 -21.57
CA HIS A 193 -19.74 52.62 -21.38
C HIS A 193 -18.76 52.52 -20.18
N ALA A 194 -18.87 53.36 -19.15
CA ALA A 194 -18.03 53.31 -17.95
C ALA A 194 -18.06 51.92 -17.27
N ALA A 195 -19.25 51.31 -17.14
CA ALA A 195 -19.40 49.98 -16.54
C ALA A 195 -18.62 48.87 -17.28
N LEU A 196 -18.45 48.99 -18.61
CA LEU A 196 -17.61 48.07 -19.38
C LEU A 196 -16.13 48.23 -19.01
N THR A 197 -15.69 49.48 -18.85
CA THR A 197 -14.30 49.80 -18.50
C THR A 197 -13.98 49.29 -17.09
N GLU A 198 -14.82 49.61 -16.10
CA GLU A 198 -14.68 49.15 -14.72
C GLU A 198 -14.70 47.62 -14.62
N GLY A 199 -15.61 46.96 -15.35
CA GLY A 199 -15.69 45.50 -15.39
C GLY A 199 -14.44 44.84 -15.96
N LEU A 200 -13.89 45.37 -17.06
CA LEU A 200 -12.65 44.85 -17.66
C LEU A 200 -11.43 45.10 -16.78
N GLU A 201 -11.34 46.28 -16.14
CA GLU A 201 -10.25 46.59 -15.20
C GLU A 201 -10.27 45.67 -13.99
N ARG A 202 -11.46 45.43 -13.42
CA ARG A 202 -11.61 44.50 -12.29
C ARG A 202 -11.31 43.07 -12.69
N TRP A 203 -11.73 42.62 -13.87
CA TRP A 203 -11.38 41.29 -14.37
C TRP A 203 -9.87 41.14 -14.57
N ALA A 204 -9.22 42.13 -15.17
CA ALA A 204 -7.77 42.12 -15.34
C ALA A 204 -7.00 42.13 -14.02
N GLU A 205 -7.53 42.79 -12.99
CA GLU A 205 -6.97 42.73 -11.64
C GLU A 205 -7.09 41.32 -11.05
N LEU A 206 -8.30 40.73 -11.07
CA LEU A 206 -8.56 39.39 -10.53
C LEU A 206 -7.75 38.30 -11.25
N SER A 207 -7.60 38.40 -12.57
CA SER A 207 -6.79 37.47 -13.37
C SER A 207 -5.28 37.59 -13.12
N GLY A 208 -4.83 38.72 -12.55
CA GLY A 208 -3.43 38.94 -12.20
C GLY A 208 -3.06 38.57 -10.76
N TRP A 209 -4.03 38.15 -9.93
CA TRP A 209 -3.76 37.80 -8.53
C TRP A 209 -3.02 36.46 -8.41
N GLY A 210 -1.94 36.45 -7.63
CA GLY A 210 -1.30 35.22 -7.17
C GLY A 210 -2.06 34.61 -5.99
N LEU A 211 -1.60 33.46 -5.51
CA LEU A 211 -2.24 32.75 -4.38
C LEU A 211 -2.24 33.58 -3.09
N LEU A 212 -1.23 34.43 -2.86
CA LEU A 212 -1.16 35.29 -1.68
C LEU A 212 -2.20 36.41 -1.72
N GLU A 213 -2.39 37.07 -2.87
CA GLU A 213 -3.44 38.08 -3.05
C GLU A 213 -4.82 37.44 -2.95
N GLN A 214 -5.02 36.27 -3.55
CA GLN A 214 -6.25 35.49 -3.41
C GLN A 214 -6.50 35.10 -1.96
N GLU A 215 -5.49 34.62 -1.23
CA GLU A 215 -5.63 34.27 0.18
C GLU A 215 -5.99 35.48 1.04
N HIS A 216 -5.35 36.63 0.80
CA HIS A 216 -5.69 37.88 1.49
C HIS A 216 -7.14 38.27 1.24
N GLN A 217 -7.60 38.21 -0.02
CA GLN A 217 -8.98 38.52 -0.36
C GLN A 217 -9.97 37.53 0.28
N ILE A 218 -9.67 36.22 0.25
CA ILE A 218 -10.50 35.20 0.87
C ILE A 218 -10.56 35.43 2.39
N MET A 219 -9.42 35.68 3.03
CA MET A 219 -9.36 36.00 4.44
C MET A 219 -10.21 37.24 4.76
N ASP A 220 -10.12 38.32 3.99
CA ASP A 220 -10.91 39.54 4.20
C ASP A 220 -12.43 39.32 4.00
N LEU A 221 -12.81 38.36 3.15
CA LEU A 221 -14.21 38.00 2.92
C LEU A 221 -14.78 37.04 3.95
N VAL A 222 -13.94 36.19 4.53
CA VAL A 222 -14.35 35.00 5.29
C VAL A 222 -14.11 35.14 6.79
N ALA A 223 -13.02 35.83 7.17
CA ALA A 223 -12.70 36.04 8.58
C ALA A 223 -13.66 37.05 9.23
N PRO A 224 -13.93 36.91 10.54
CA PRO A 224 -14.74 37.88 11.27
C PRO A 224 -14.08 39.27 11.27
N PRO A 225 -14.86 40.38 11.18
CA PRO A 225 -14.34 41.73 11.26
C PRO A 225 -13.56 41.95 12.56
N GLN A 226 -12.40 42.61 12.50
CA GLN A 226 -11.66 42.99 13.71
C GLN A 226 -12.32 44.19 14.40
N GLU A 227 -13.30 43.94 15.27
CA GLU A 227 -13.83 44.94 16.19
C GLU A 227 -13.09 44.93 17.54
N PRO A 228 -12.91 46.07 18.22
CA PRO A 228 -12.07 46.19 19.42
C PRO A 228 -12.51 45.35 20.64
N ASP A 229 -13.75 44.86 20.64
CA ASP A 229 -14.34 44.07 21.73
C ASP A 229 -14.43 42.56 21.45
N GLY A 230 -14.01 42.11 20.25
CA GLY A 230 -14.01 40.71 19.85
C GLY A 230 -15.39 40.08 19.67
N SER A 231 -16.46 40.87 19.57
CA SER A 231 -17.85 40.37 19.50
C SER A 231 -18.40 40.15 18.09
N ALA A 232 -17.70 40.63 17.05
CA ALA A 232 -18.13 40.52 15.66
C ALA A 232 -18.08 39.07 15.14
N ARG A 233 -19.18 38.63 14.52
CA ARG A 233 -19.30 37.31 13.87
C ARG A 233 -19.03 37.42 12.37
N ALA A 234 -18.56 36.34 11.76
CA ALA A 234 -18.46 36.28 10.31
C ALA A 234 -19.86 36.36 9.67
N SER A 235 -19.95 36.95 8.48
CA SER A 235 -21.21 37.03 7.74
C SER A 235 -20.95 36.83 6.25
N VAL A 236 -21.82 36.07 5.59
CA VAL A 236 -21.72 35.84 4.15
C VAL A 236 -21.99 37.17 3.42
N PRO A 237 -21.10 37.60 2.51
CA PRO A 237 -21.30 38.80 1.72
C PRO A 237 -22.64 38.76 0.97
N GLN A 238 -23.39 39.87 1.00
CA GLN A 238 -24.65 40.02 0.24
C GLN A 238 -24.42 40.51 -1.20
N ASP A 239 -23.20 40.94 -1.51
CA ASP A 239 -22.80 41.41 -2.83
C ASP A 239 -22.67 40.22 -3.81
N PRO A 240 -23.47 40.18 -4.90
CA PRO A 240 -23.42 39.09 -5.89
C PRO A 240 -22.03 38.86 -6.47
N ALA A 241 -21.22 39.91 -6.64
CA ALA A 241 -19.86 39.77 -7.19
C ALA A 241 -18.93 39.02 -6.23
N ARG A 242 -19.03 39.29 -4.93
CA ARG A 242 -18.24 38.60 -3.89
C ARG A 242 -18.70 37.16 -3.70
N LEU A 243 -20.00 36.91 -3.78
CA LEU A 243 -20.55 35.54 -3.74
C LEU A 243 -20.04 34.70 -4.90
N SER A 244 -20.13 35.21 -6.13
CA SER A 244 -19.64 34.51 -7.32
C SER A 244 -18.13 34.20 -7.24
N TYR A 245 -17.34 35.11 -6.67
CA TYR A 245 -15.92 34.85 -6.40
C TYR A 245 -15.74 33.67 -5.42
N LEU A 246 -16.45 33.64 -4.29
CA LEU A 246 -16.36 32.55 -3.32
C LEU A 246 -16.85 31.21 -3.88
N GLU A 247 -17.90 31.20 -4.70
CA GLU A 247 -18.38 30.00 -5.41
C GLU A 247 -17.31 29.42 -6.35
N SER A 248 -16.53 30.29 -7.00
CA SER A 248 -15.39 29.86 -7.81
C SER A 248 -14.25 29.29 -6.94
N VAL A 249 -13.96 29.92 -5.80
CA VAL A 249 -12.89 29.54 -4.87
C VAL A 249 -13.13 28.14 -4.29
N ILE A 250 -14.34 27.86 -3.80
CA ILE A 250 -14.65 26.55 -3.19
C ILE A 250 -14.66 25.40 -4.21
N SER A 251 -14.81 25.73 -5.50
CA SER A 251 -14.89 24.75 -6.59
C SER A 251 -13.54 24.48 -7.27
N GLN A 252 -12.48 25.23 -6.94
CA GLN A 252 -11.17 25.13 -7.58
C GLN A 252 -10.14 24.48 -6.65
N GLU A 253 -9.37 23.53 -7.20
CA GLU A 253 -8.35 22.78 -6.45
C GLU A 253 -7.29 23.68 -5.79
N GLU A 254 -6.90 24.77 -6.46
CA GLU A 254 -5.79 25.62 -6.03
C GLU A 254 -6.16 26.56 -4.89
N THR A 255 -7.45 26.89 -4.75
CA THR A 255 -7.94 27.94 -3.84
C THR A 255 -8.87 27.41 -2.74
N VAL A 256 -9.42 26.20 -2.88
CA VAL A 256 -10.27 25.57 -1.85
C VAL A 256 -9.53 25.41 -0.51
N SER A 257 -8.23 25.08 -0.55
CA SER A 257 -7.42 24.96 0.67
C SER A 257 -7.32 26.29 1.42
N LEU A 258 -7.20 27.40 0.69
CA LEU A 258 -7.19 28.76 1.25
C LEU A 258 -8.53 29.09 1.91
N PHE A 259 -9.65 28.77 1.25
CA PHE A 259 -10.98 28.93 1.83
C PHE A 259 -11.13 28.13 3.12
N THR A 260 -10.82 26.84 3.09
CA THR A 260 -10.99 25.96 4.26
C THR A 260 -10.15 26.37 5.47
N ARG A 261 -9.02 27.05 5.25
CA ARG A 261 -8.14 27.56 6.31
C ARG A 261 -8.79 28.70 7.12
N HIS A 262 -9.45 29.63 6.42
CA HIS A 262 -10.00 30.85 7.03
C HIS A 262 -11.50 30.72 7.37
N ALA A 263 -12.23 29.86 6.67
CA ALA A 263 -13.66 29.61 6.86
C ALA A 263 -13.94 28.70 8.07
N GLN A 264 -13.77 29.20 9.28
CA GLN A 264 -13.95 28.41 10.52
C GLN A 264 -15.26 28.70 11.27
N ASP A 265 -16.00 29.74 10.89
CA ASP A 265 -17.29 30.11 11.51
C ASP A 265 -18.45 29.27 10.92
N PRO A 266 -19.41 28.78 11.73
CA PRO A 266 -20.55 27.99 11.27
C PRO A 266 -21.36 28.60 10.11
N VAL A 267 -21.36 29.93 9.96
CA VAL A 267 -22.03 30.57 8.82
C VAL A 267 -21.50 30.07 7.46
N TRP A 268 -20.21 29.72 7.40
CA TRP A 268 -19.56 29.21 6.19
C TRP A 268 -19.87 27.76 5.92
N LEU A 269 -20.11 26.97 6.97
CA LEU A 269 -20.61 25.61 6.82
C LEU A 269 -22.01 25.63 6.18
N ASP A 270 -22.89 26.51 6.65
CA ASP A 270 -24.26 26.65 6.12
C ASP A 270 -24.23 27.10 4.65
N TRP A 271 -23.38 28.08 4.31
CA TRP A 271 -23.18 28.51 2.92
C TRP A 271 -22.57 27.41 2.02
N ALA A 272 -21.52 26.74 2.48
CA ALA A 272 -20.87 25.64 1.74
C ALA A 272 -21.84 24.48 1.51
N SER A 273 -22.76 24.24 2.46
CA SER A 273 -23.80 23.23 2.35
C SER A 273 -24.72 23.43 1.13
N ALA A 274 -24.85 24.65 0.60
CA ALA A 274 -25.62 24.94 -0.60
C ALA A 274 -24.84 24.69 -1.90
N GLN A 275 -23.52 24.52 -1.83
CA GLN A 275 -22.64 24.46 -3.00
C GLN A 275 -22.59 23.06 -3.63
N PRO A 276 -22.46 22.94 -4.97
CA PRO A 276 -22.33 21.64 -5.65
C PRO A 276 -21.09 20.85 -5.23
N ALA A 277 -19.95 21.54 -5.04
CA ALA A 277 -18.67 20.92 -4.67
C ALA A 277 -18.70 20.21 -3.30
N PHE A 278 -19.63 20.60 -2.43
CA PHE A 278 -19.78 20.01 -1.09
C PHE A 278 -20.69 18.77 -1.07
N ALA A 279 -21.49 18.57 -2.11
CA ALA A 279 -22.46 17.46 -2.19
C ALA A 279 -21.83 16.04 -2.18
N PRO A 280 -20.65 15.78 -2.78
CA PRO A 280 -20.04 14.44 -2.79
C PRO A 280 -19.69 13.88 -1.41
N LEU A 281 -19.39 14.73 -0.42
CA LEU A 281 -19.06 14.33 0.95
C LEU A 281 -20.20 13.55 1.63
N PHE A 282 -21.42 13.69 1.13
CA PHE A 282 -22.64 13.07 1.69
C PHE A 282 -23.26 12.03 0.77
N GLN A 283 -22.47 11.45 -0.13
CA GLN A 283 -22.90 10.44 -1.08
C GLN A 283 -21.98 9.22 -1.02
N ARG A 284 -22.55 8.04 -1.28
CA ARG A 284 -21.74 6.85 -1.56
C ARG A 284 -21.38 6.88 -3.04
N GLY A 285 -20.10 6.83 -3.35
CA GLY A 285 -19.62 7.04 -4.72
C GLY A 285 -18.15 6.64 -4.88
N PRO A 286 -17.55 6.97 -6.05
CA PRO A 286 -16.12 6.84 -6.26
C PRO A 286 -15.33 7.73 -5.29
N ALA A 287 -14.03 7.49 -5.18
CA ALA A 287 -13.14 8.29 -4.33
C ALA A 287 -13.32 9.80 -4.58
N LEU A 288 -13.30 10.58 -3.51
CA LEU A 288 -13.36 12.04 -3.58
C LEU A 288 -12.17 12.56 -4.40
N ASP A 289 -12.42 13.58 -5.22
CA ASP A 289 -11.36 14.35 -5.87
C ASP A 289 -10.61 15.21 -4.83
N ARG A 290 -9.60 15.95 -5.29
CA ARG A 290 -8.76 16.78 -4.40
C ARG A 290 -9.57 17.86 -3.68
N VAL A 291 -10.54 18.47 -4.37
CA VAL A 291 -11.47 19.47 -3.79
C VAL A 291 -12.34 18.83 -2.72
N GLY A 292 -12.99 17.71 -3.03
CA GLY A 292 -13.84 16.97 -2.10
C GLY A 292 -13.06 16.46 -0.88
N SER A 293 -11.81 16.03 -1.06
CA SER A 293 -10.94 15.61 0.04
C SER A 293 -10.56 16.76 0.96
N ALA A 294 -10.23 17.94 0.41
CA ALA A 294 -9.95 19.14 1.20
C ALA A 294 -11.19 19.59 2.00
N LEU A 295 -12.36 19.61 1.38
CA LEU A 295 -13.63 19.94 2.02
C LEU A 295 -14.04 18.90 3.08
N SER A 296 -13.74 17.62 2.85
CA SER A 296 -13.98 16.52 3.80
C SER A 296 -13.18 16.73 5.08
N TRP A 297 -11.88 16.98 4.93
CA TRP A 297 -11.00 17.26 6.05
C TRP A 297 -11.43 18.52 6.80
N TRP A 298 -11.77 19.59 6.08
CA TRP A 298 -12.27 20.84 6.63
C TRP A 298 -13.56 20.66 7.43
N PHE A 299 -14.55 19.97 6.86
CA PHE A 299 -15.81 19.67 7.54
C PHE A 299 -15.57 18.95 8.86
N ALA A 300 -14.72 17.92 8.84
CA ALA A 300 -14.38 17.15 10.03
C ALA A 300 -13.66 18.01 11.09
N HIS A 301 -12.53 18.63 10.73
CA HIS A 301 -11.62 19.26 11.70
C HIS A 301 -12.05 20.66 12.16
N SER A 302 -12.84 21.37 11.35
CA SER A 302 -13.32 22.71 11.70
C SER A 302 -14.70 22.69 12.37
N PHE A 303 -15.57 21.73 12.04
CA PHE A 303 -16.97 21.76 12.52
C PHE A 303 -17.42 20.51 13.25
N ALA A 304 -17.05 19.30 12.81
CA ALA A 304 -17.67 18.08 13.37
C ALA A 304 -17.49 17.96 14.90
N ALA A 305 -16.32 18.35 15.42
CA ALA A 305 -16.07 18.38 16.86
C ALA A 305 -16.42 19.72 17.54
N LYS A 306 -16.14 20.87 16.89
CA LYS A 306 -16.30 22.20 17.51
C LYS A 306 -17.75 22.72 17.49
N PHE A 307 -18.50 22.38 16.44
CA PHE A 307 -19.87 22.83 16.17
C PHE A 307 -20.75 21.63 15.78
N PRO A 308 -20.90 20.62 16.68
CA PRO A 308 -21.52 19.34 16.33
C PRO A 308 -22.99 19.48 15.92
N ALA A 309 -23.73 20.43 16.50
CA ALA A 309 -25.14 20.67 16.16
C ALA A 309 -25.30 21.18 14.71
N ASP A 310 -24.48 22.14 14.29
CA ASP A 310 -24.49 22.70 12.94
C ASP A 310 -24.03 21.65 11.91
N ALA A 311 -22.95 20.93 12.20
CA ALA A 311 -22.47 19.85 11.35
C ALA A 311 -23.50 18.72 11.18
N MET A 312 -24.21 18.35 12.25
CA MET A 312 -25.31 17.38 12.20
C MET A 312 -26.50 17.86 11.38
N ALA A 313 -26.84 19.16 11.45
CA ALA A 313 -27.91 19.74 10.66
C ALA A 313 -27.63 19.60 9.15
N VAL A 314 -26.39 19.85 8.73
CA VAL A 314 -25.96 19.67 7.33
C VAL A 314 -26.04 18.21 6.89
N VAL A 315 -25.55 17.28 7.72
CA VAL A 315 -25.66 15.83 7.46
C VAL A 315 -27.13 15.41 7.30
N HIS A 316 -28.01 15.94 8.15
CA HIS A 316 -29.45 15.66 8.11
C HIS A 316 -30.09 16.18 6.81
N GLN A 317 -29.81 17.43 6.42
CA GLN A 317 -30.27 18.01 5.15
C GLN A 317 -29.82 17.19 3.94
N ARG A 318 -28.64 16.55 4.02
CA ARG A 318 -28.07 15.71 2.97
C ARG A 318 -28.40 14.21 3.09
N ARG A 319 -29.50 13.85 3.78
CA ARG A 319 -30.05 12.47 3.93
C ARG A 319 -29.24 11.51 4.83
N GLY A 320 -28.30 12.02 5.63
CA GLY A 320 -27.68 11.26 6.72
C GLY A 320 -26.75 10.12 6.29
N VAL A 321 -26.00 10.31 5.19
CA VAL A 321 -24.95 9.37 4.75
C VAL A 321 -23.69 10.18 4.48
N LEU A 322 -22.56 9.76 5.04
CA LEU A 322 -21.25 10.33 4.71
C LEU A 322 -20.55 9.45 3.68
N HIS A 323 -19.68 10.07 2.88
CA HIS A 323 -18.67 9.35 2.12
C HIS A 323 -17.70 8.65 3.10
N PRO A 324 -17.17 7.45 2.80
CA PRO A 324 -16.28 6.71 3.72
C PRO A 324 -15.06 7.53 4.18
N THR A 325 -14.43 8.28 3.28
CA THR A 325 -13.32 9.20 3.60
C THR A 325 -13.75 10.27 4.60
N THR A 326 -14.91 10.90 4.39
CA THR A 326 -15.44 11.92 5.32
C THR A 326 -15.81 11.32 6.66
N ALA A 327 -16.36 10.11 6.69
CA ALA A 327 -16.61 9.41 7.95
C ALA A 327 -15.30 9.11 8.70
N GLN A 328 -14.23 8.73 7.98
CA GLN A 328 -12.91 8.54 8.57
C GLN A 328 -12.31 9.85 9.12
N ASP A 329 -12.39 10.95 8.36
CA ASP A 329 -11.90 12.25 8.80
C ASP A 329 -12.65 12.73 10.06
N VAL A 330 -13.97 12.54 10.11
CA VAL A 330 -14.78 12.86 11.29
C VAL A 330 -14.37 12.00 12.48
N ALA A 331 -14.20 10.68 12.32
CA ALA A 331 -13.74 9.81 13.40
C ALA A 331 -12.37 10.24 13.94
N ALA A 332 -11.45 10.62 13.06
CA ALA A 332 -10.13 11.14 13.43
C ALA A 332 -10.24 12.47 14.20
N SER A 333 -11.08 13.40 13.75
CA SER A 333 -11.29 14.70 14.39
C SER A 333 -11.91 14.57 15.80
N LEU A 334 -12.88 13.66 15.98
CA LEU A 334 -13.48 13.41 17.29
C LEU A 334 -12.45 12.86 18.28
N ARG A 335 -11.56 11.96 17.81
CA ARG A 335 -10.48 11.41 18.63
C ARG A 335 -9.49 12.49 19.07
N THR A 336 -9.10 13.40 18.16
CA THR A 336 -8.09 14.43 18.46
C THR A 336 -8.63 15.57 19.30
N THR A 337 -9.87 15.99 19.04
CA THR A 337 -10.48 17.15 19.69
C THR A 337 -11.15 16.78 21.02
N GLN A 338 -11.60 15.53 21.17
CA GLN A 338 -12.35 15.02 22.33
C GLN A 338 -13.49 15.96 22.76
N PRO A 339 -14.49 16.21 21.88
CA PRO A 339 -15.66 16.98 22.27
C PRO A 339 -16.50 16.22 23.31
N ASP A 340 -17.52 16.88 23.86
CA ASP A 340 -18.35 16.26 24.89
C ASP A 340 -19.03 14.95 24.45
N ALA A 341 -19.45 14.15 25.43
CA ALA A 341 -20.06 12.85 25.19
C ALA A 341 -21.33 12.91 24.32
N GLN A 342 -22.09 14.01 24.39
CA GLN A 342 -23.30 14.19 23.61
C GLN A 342 -22.97 14.36 22.13
N ALA A 343 -21.92 15.14 21.81
CA ALA A 343 -21.42 15.32 20.46
C ALA A 343 -20.90 14.00 19.87
N ILE A 344 -20.07 13.27 20.61
CA ILE A 344 -19.55 11.95 20.17
C ILE A 344 -20.70 10.97 19.96
N GLY A 345 -21.65 10.91 20.90
CA GLY A 345 -22.83 10.04 20.82
C GLY A 345 -23.73 10.34 19.61
N GLY A 346 -23.82 11.60 19.18
CA GLY A 346 -24.52 11.97 17.95
C GLY A 346 -23.82 11.47 16.68
N TRP A 347 -22.48 11.45 16.66
CA TRP A 347 -21.70 11.03 15.50
C TRP A 347 -21.60 9.50 15.33
N VAL A 348 -21.44 8.75 16.41
CA VAL A 348 -21.16 7.30 16.36
C VAL A 348 -22.15 6.52 15.46
N PRO A 349 -23.48 6.68 15.58
CA PRO A 349 -24.42 6.00 14.70
C PRO A 349 -24.26 6.36 13.21
N MET A 350 -23.90 7.61 12.91
CA MET A 350 -23.68 8.08 11.53
C MET A 350 -22.39 7.51 10.95
N LEU A 351 -21.33 7.40 11.75
CA LEU A 351 -20.07 6.80 11.33
C LEU A 351 -20.23 5.31 10.99
N ILE A 352 -20.95 4.56 11.84
CA ILE A 352 -21.27 3.15 11.61
C ILE A 352 -22.12 2.99 10.33
N ARG A 353 -23.17 3.80 10.18
CA ARG A 353 -24.04 3.80 8.98
C ARG A 353 -23.27 4.13 7.69
N SER A 354 -22.23 4.96 7.79
CA SER A 354 -21.42 5.42 6.66
C SER A 354 -20.26 4.49 6.32
N GLN A 355 -20.13 3.36 7.03
CA GLN A 355 -19.06 2.37 6.82
C GLN A 355 -17.66 3.02 6.93
N ALA A 356 -17.45 3.83 7.96
CA ALA A 356 -16.11 4.31 8.31
C ALA A 356 -15.14 3.13 8.49
N SER A 357 -13.86 3.36 8.21
CA SER A 357 -12.82 2.35 8.38
C SER A 357 -12.85 1.75 9.79
N GLY A 358 -12.83 0.41 9.88
CA GLY A 358 -12.80 -0.31 11.15
C GLY A 358 -11.61 0.10 12.03
N LEU A 359 -10.45 0.38 11.43
CA LEU A 359 -9.28 0.88 12.15
C LEU A 359 -9.51 2.27 12.76
N ALA A 360 -10.12 3.19 12.01
CA ALA A 360 -10.41 4.54 12.49
C ALA A 360 -11.42 4.52 13.65
N LEU A 361 -12.43 3.65 13.57
CA LEU A 361 -13.42 3.44 14.63
C LEU A 361 -12.83 2.73 15.85
N SER A 362 -11.93 1.76 15.67
CA SER A 362 -11.19 1.13 16.77
C SER A 362 -10.35 2.16 17.53
N TRP A 363 -9.65 3.05 16.83
CA TRP A 363 -8.88 4.12 17.48
C TRP A 363 -9.76 5.14 18.19
N LEU A 364 -10.94 5.46 17.63
CA LEU A 364 -11.91 6.29 18.34
C LEU A 364 -12.37 5.59 19.62
N LEU A 365 -12.78 4.32 19.54
CA LEU A 365 -13.20 3.50 20.69
C LEU A 365 -12.14 3.47 21.80
N SER A 366 -10.87 3.28 21.46
CA SER A 366 -9.78 3.25 22.46
C SER A 366 -9.60 4.59 23.19
N SER A 367 -9.95 5.70 22.55
CA SER A 367 -9.87 7.04 23.15
C SER A 367 -11.07 7.43 24.04
N LEU A 368 -12.11 6.61 24.09
CA LEU A 368 -13.32 6.89 24.88
C LEU A 368 -13.19 6.39 26.32
N ASP A 369 -13.72 7.18 27.25
CA ASP A 369 -13.73 6.90 28.68
C ASP A 369 -15.12 6.54 29.22
N TRP A 370 -15.15 5.63 30.19
CA TRP A 370 -16.34 5.25 30.96
C TRP A 370 -16.44 6.05 32.27
N PRO A 371 -17.63 6.44 32.77
CA PRO A 371 -18.98 6.21 32.23
C PRO A 371 -19.45 7.23 31.20
N GLU A 372 -18.67 8.29 30.99
CA GLU A 372 -19.06 9.45 30.18
C GLU A 372 -19.51 9.07 28.76
N HIS A 373 -18.80 8.15 28.10
CA HIS A 373 -19.08 7.72 26.73
C HIS A 373 -19.78 6.36 26.63
N ARG A 374 -20.50 5.93 27.68
CA ARG A 374 -21.10 4.59 27.79
C ARG A 374 -21.80 4.09 26.53
N ASP A 375 -22.76 4.83 26.00
CA ASP A 375 -23.55 4.38 24.85
C ASP A 375 -22.74 4.31 23.55
N SER A 376 -21.82 5.26 23.36
CA SER A 376 -20.88 5.28 22.23
C SER A 376 -19.95 4.08 22.25
N ILE A 377 -19.38 3.76 23.41
CA ILE A 377 -18.53 2.58 23.63
C ILE A 377 -19.32 1.31 23.27
N LEU A 378 -20.54 1.16 23.79
CA LEU A 378 -21.36 -0.03 23.56
C LEU A 378 -21.77 -0.19 22.09
N LEU A 379 -22.09 0.90 21.39
CA LEU A 379 -22.43 0.87 19.96
C LEU A 379 -21.22 0.52 19.09
N LEU A 380 -20.07 1.16 19.35
CA LEU A 380 -18.84 0.91 18.58
C LEU A 380 -18.32 -0.50 18.83
N LEU A 381 -18.29 -0.95 20.10
CA LEU A 381 -17.83 -2.28 20.45
C LEU A 381 -18.68 -3.35 19.75
N ASP A 382 -20.02 -3.29 19.86
CA ASP A 382 -20.94 -4.23 19.19
C ASP A 382 -20.79 -4.25 17.66
N HIS A 383 -20.50 -3.10 17.04
CA HIS A 383 -20.23 -3.02 15.61
C HIS A 383 -18.87 -3.61 15.23
N LEU A 384 -17.81 -3.28 15.96
CA LEU A 384 -16.43 -3.61 15.60
C LEU A 384 -16.07 -5.07 15.87
N ILE A 385 -16.71 -5.71 16.86
CA ILE A 385 -16.55 -7.15 17.13
C ILE A 385 -17.37 -8.04 16.19
N ALA A 386 -18.12 -7.47 15.25
CA ALA A 386 -18.88 -8.26 14.28
C ALA A 386 -17.92 -9.06 13.38
N PRO A 387 -18.02 -10.41 13.33
CA PRO A 387 -17.19 -11.25 12.46
C PRO A 387 -17.48 -11.00 10.98
N GLN A 388 -16.43 -10.96 10.15
CA GLN A 388 -16.52 -10.71 8.71
C GLN A 388 -16.31 -12.00 7.91
N PRO A 389 -17.28 -12.41 7.07
CA PRO A 389 -17.15 -13.62 6.26
C PRO A 389 -16.13 -13.40 5.14
N GLN A 390 -15.10 -14.26 5.09
CA GLN A 390 -14.05 -14.28 4.09
C GLN A 390 -14.02 -15.61 3.34
N MET A 391 -13.63 -15.55 2.08
CA MET A 391 -13.56 -16.71 1.20
C MET A 391 -12.16 -17.36 1.32
N VAL A 392 -12.10 -18.63 1.72
CA VAL A 392 -10.83 -19.37 1.91
C VAL A 392 -10.87 -20.76 1.24
N PRO A 393 -9.71 -21.34 0.88
CA PRO A 393 -9.65 -22.72 0.38
C PRO A 393 -10.18 -23.74 1.41
N SER A 394 -10.88 -24.76 0.93
CA SER A 394 -11.30 -25.90 1.77
C SER A 394 -10.15 -26.88 1.97
N PHE A 395 -9.87 -27.25 3.22
CA PHE A 395 -8.92 -28.31 3.56
C PHE A 395 -9.51 -29.71 3.38
N THR A 396 -10.84 -29.85 3.41
CA THR A 396 -11.56 -31.12 3.32
C THR A 396 -11.85 -31.54 1.88
N ALA A 397 -11.83 -30.59 0.94
CA ALA A 397 -12.14 -30.81 -0.47
C ALA A 397 -11.17 -30.00 -1.36
N PRO A 398 -10.16 -30.64 -1.98
CA PRO A 398 -9.22 -29.98 -2.89
C PRO A 398 -9.95 -29.26 -4.04
N GLY A 399 -9.70 -27.96 -4.19
CA GLY A 399 -10.33 -27.12 -5.23
C GLY A 399 -11.69 -26.51 -4.85
N ALA A 400 -12.22 -26.82 -3.67
CA ALA A 400 -13.43 -26.18 -3.14
C ALA A 400 -13.10 -24.95 -2.27
N VAL A 401 -14.09 -24.08 -2.10
CA VAL A 401 -13.99 -22.82 -1.36
C VAL A 401 -15.01 -22.80 -0.23
N ARG A 402 -14.61 -22.36 0.96
CA ARG A 402 -15.47 -22.19 2.14
C ARG A 402 -15.45 -20.75 2.65
N PHE A 403 -16.41 -20.42 3.52
CA PHE A 403 -16.42 -19.15 4.25
C PHE A 403 -15.82 -19.31 5.65
N ASP A 404 -14.90 -18.41 5.97
CA ASP A 404 -14.23 -18.26 7.25
C ASP A 404 -14.68 -16.93 7.90
N VAL A 405 -14.65 -16.81 9.22
CA VAL A 405 -15.14 -15.64 9.99
C VAL A 405 -14.12 -15.20 11.07
N ASP A 406 -12.83 -15.47 10.87
CA ASP A 406 -11.80 -15.17 11.87
C ASP A 406 -11.49 -13.68 12.03
N THR A 407 -11.69 -12.90 10.97
CA THR A 407 -11.43 -11.46 10.98
C THR A 407 -12.64 -10.69 11.51
N LEU A 408 -12.40 -9.76 12.44
CA LEU A 408 -13.42 -8.85 12.96
C LEU A 408 -13.54 -7.58 12.09
N THR A 409 -14.59 -6.80 12.29
CA THR A 409 -14.79 -5.52 11.60
C THR A 409 -13.75 -4.48 12.03
N GLY A 410 -13.37 -4.47 13.31
CA GLY A 410 -12.34 -3.59 13.87
C GLY A 410 -10.98 -4.26 14.03
N ASP A 411 -10.00 -3.45 14.43
CA ASP A 411 -8.65 -3.90 14.78
C ASP A 411 -8.64 -4.78 16.04
N GLU A 412 -8.15 -6.02 15.93
CA GLU A 412 -8.23 -7.04 16.98
C GLU A 412 -7.46 -6.64 18.25
N TYR A 413 -6.28 -6.01 18.10
CA TYR A 413 -5.46 -5.59 19.22
C TYR A 413 -6.20 -4.53 20.07
N SER A 414 -6.70 -3.49 19.41
CA SER A 414 -7.46 -2.42 20.06
C SER A 414 -8.71 -2.95 20.77
N LEU A 415 -9.43 -3.90 20.15
CA LEU A 415 -10.65 -4.47 20.73
C LEU A 415 -10.39 -5.30 21.98
N ARG A 416 -9.30 -6.09 21.99
CA ARG A 416 -8.90 -6.86 23.18
C ARG A 416 -8.50 -5.96 24.34
N GLU A 417 -7.74 -4.90 24.06
CA GLU A 417 -7.33 -3.92 25.07
C GLU A 417 -8.55 -3.23 25.71
N VAL A 418 -9.51 -2.80 24.87
CA VAL A 418 -10.76 -2.19 25.33
C VAL A 418 -11.59 -3.18 26.14
N TRP A 419 -11.69 -4.44 25.71
CA TRP A 419 -12.44 -5.47 26.43
C TRP A 419 -11.85 -5.74 27.82
N GLU A 420 -10.54 -5.93 27.94
CA GLU A 420 -9.91 -6.17 29.26
C GLU A 420 -10.15 -5.02 30.23
N ARG A 421 -10.10 -3.77 29.74
CA ARG A 421 -10.41 -2.58 30.54
C ARG A 421 -11.87 -2.59 31.03
N LEU A 422 -12.83 -2.92 30.16
CA LEU A 422 -14.26 -2.95 30.50
C LEU A 422 -14.62 -4.12 31.43
N ARG A 423 -14.04 -5.30 31.16
CA ARG A 423 -14.23 -6.51 31.97
C ARG A 423 -13.77 -6.33 33.41
N GLY A 424 -12.67 -5.62 33.62
CA GLY A 424 -12.12 -5.36 34.96
C GLY A 424 -12.97 -4.41 35.83
N SER A 425 -13.68 -3.46 35.22
CA SER A 425 -14.26 -2.32 35.96
C SER A 425 -15.77 -2.14 35.81
N HIS A 426 -16.39 -2.62 34.72
CA HIS A 426 -17.76 -2.26 34.34
C HIS A 426 -18.62 -3.43 33.87
N LEU A 427 -18.23 -4.67 34.18
CA LEU A 427 -18.91 -5.88 33.72
C LEU A 427 -20.39 -5.92 34.12
N ASP A 428 -20.73 -5.48 35.34
CA ASP A 428 -22.09 -5.41 35.88
C ASP A 428 -23.04 -4.59 34.99
N GLU A 429 -22.55 -3.49 34.41
CA GLU A 429 -23.36 -2.55 33.63
C GLU A 429 -23.52 -2.93 32.16
N ILE A 430 -22.63 -3.76 31.63
CA ILE A 430 -22.56 -4.11 30.20
C ILE A 430 -23.02 -5.53 29.89
N SER A 431 -22.95 -6.44 30.86
CA SER A 431 -23.10 -7.89 30.62
C SER A 431 -24.37 -8.25 29.86
N HIS A 432 -25.53 -7.78 30.31
CA HIS A 432 -26.80 -8.11 29.68
C HIS A 432 -26.88 -7.66 28.21
N ARG A 433 -26.42 -6.44 27.90
CA ARG A 433 -26.46 -5.89 26.54
C ARG A 433 -25.47 -6.60 25.62
N MET A 434 -24.25 -6.84 26.11
CA MET A 434 -23.21 -7.51 25.33
C MET A 434 -23.60 -8.95 25.01
N LEU A 435 -24.24 -9.66 25.96
CA LEU A 435 -24.67 -11.05 25.78
C LEU A 435 -25.61 -11.23 24.59
N ALA A 436 -26.63 -10.36 24.47
CA ALA A 436 -27.57 -10.39 23.34
C ALA A 436 -26.87 -10.10 21.99
N GLY A 437 -25.88 -9.20 22.00
CA GLY A 437 -25.04 -8.92 20.83
C GLY A 437 -24.19 -10.13 20.43
N MET A 438 -23.58 -10.81 21.40
CA MET A 438 -22.73 -11.98 21.16
C MET A 438 -23.55 -13.14 20.60
N GLU A 439 -24.74 -13.39 21.15
CA GLU A 439 -25.65 -14.40 20.61
C GLU A 439 -25.95 -14.15 19.12
N ARG A 440 -26.27 -12.90 18.76
CA ARG A 440 -26.53 -12.52 17.37
C ARG A 440 -25.30 -12.76 16.49
N HIS A 441 -24.10 -12.38 16.93
CA HIS A 441 -22.86 -12.56 16.17
C HIS A 441 -22.52 -14.05 15.97
N LEU A 442 -22.67 -14.87 17.00
CA LEU A 442 -22.45 -16.33 16.92
C LEU A 442 -23.43 -17.00 15.94
N ARG A 443 -24.72 -16.62 15.97
CA ARG A 443 -25.72 -17.13 15.02
C ARG A 443 -25.43 -16.72 13.58
N ASN A 444 -25.06 -15.45 13.37
CA ASN A 444 -24.72 -14.93 12.05
C ASN A 444 -23.47 -15.61 11.48
N ALA A 445 -22.45 -15.83 12.31
CA ALA A 445 -21.23 -16.55 11.93
C ALA A 445 -21.54 -17.98 11.49
N GLN A 446 -22.33 -18.73 12.26
CA GLN A 446 -22.75 -20.07 11.89
C GLN A 446 -23.55 -20.10 10.58
N THR A 447 -24.44 -19.13 10.39
CA THR A 447 -25.22 -18.99 9.15
C THR A 447 -24.31 -18.70 7.94
N ALA A 448 -23.31 -17.83 8.11
CA ALA A 448 -22.35 -17.51 7.05
C ALA A 448 -21.48 -18.72 6.66
N CYS A 449 -20.94 -19.44 7.64
CA CYS A 449 -20.14 -20.64 7.40
C CYS A 449 -20.96 -21.76 6.74
N SER A 450 -22.24 -21.90 7.08
CA SER A 450 -23.13 -22.93 6.54
C SER A 450 -23.78 -22.59 5.19
N ALA A 451 -23.59 -21.37 4.66
CA ALA A 451 -24.23 -20.91 3.42
C ALA A 451 -23.68 -21.58 2.14
N ASN A 452 -22.43 -22.06 2.15
CA ASN A 452 -21.79 -22.76 1.02
C ASN A 452 -21.38 -24.19 1.43
N ARG A 453 -22.38 -25.03 1.73
CA ARG A 453 -22.19 -26.36 2.33
C ARG A 453 -21.24 -27.25 1.53
N ASP A 454 -20.07 -27.51 2.10
CA ASP A 454 -19.44 -28.83 1.99
C ASP A 454 -20.35 -29.81 2.77
N THR A 455 -20.59 -31.00 2.23
CA THR A 455 -21.70 -31.92 2.59
C THR A 455 -21.64 -32.54 4.01
N SER A 456 -20.78 -32.07 4.91
CA SER A 456 -20.45 -32.73 6.18
C SER A 456 -21.23 -32.27 7.42
N GLY A 457 -21.87 -31.09 7.40
CA GLY A 457 -22.57 -30.56 8.58
C GLY A 457 -21.68 -30.28 9.81
N PHE A 458 -20.36 -30.26 9.61
CA PHE A 458 -19.35 -30.12 10.66
C PHE A 458 -19.16 -28.64 11.07
N ASP A 459 -19.38 -28.33 12.36
CA ASP A 459 -19.16 -26.99 12.93
C ASP A 459 -17.67 -26.81 13.29
N LEU A 460 -16.91 -26.26 12.34
CA LEU A 460 -15.48 -25.98 12.51
C LEU A 460 -15.22 -24.97 13.64
N ARG A 461 -16.13 -24.03 13.91
CA ARG A 461 -15.90 -22.96 14.91
C ARG A 461 -16.05 -23.45 16.32
N SER A 462 -17.10 -24.23 16.58
CA SER A 462 -17.18 -24.96 17.83
C SER A 462 -16.02 -25.95 17.97
N PHE A 463 -15.54 -26.54 16.86
CA PHE A 463 -14.45 -27.49 16.90
C PHE A 463 -13.08 -26.89 17.23
N GLN A 464 -12.76 -25.70 16.69
CA GLN A 464 -11.49 -25.03 16.92
C GLN A 464 -11.35 -24.49 18.35
N ARG A 465 -12.48 -24.19 19.02
CA ARG A 465 -12.50 -23.78 20.42
C ARG A 465 -12.50 -25.00 21.33
N SER A 466 -11.41 -25.24 22.04
CA SER A 466 -11.26 -26.44 22.89
C SER A 466 -12.14 -26.39 24.14
N ALA A 467 -12.21 -25.24 24.82
CA ALA A 467 -13.09 -25.03 25.99
C ALA A 467 -13.68 -23.61 25.97
N ILE A 468 -14.81 -23.39 26.65
CA ILE A 468 -15.34 -22.02 26.83
C ILE A 468 -14.39 -21.19 27.71
N GLU A 469 -13.95 -21.72 28.86
CA GLU A 469 -12.92 -21.13 29.70
C GLU A 469 -11.54 -21.08 29.02
N PRO A 470 -10.59 -20.24 29.49
CA PRO A 470 -9.25 -20.19 28.93
C PRO A 470 -8.57 -21.57 28.93
N HIS A 471 -8.10 -21.99 27.76
CA HIS A 471 -7.47 -23.30 27.58
C HIS A 471 -6.17 -23.20 26.77
N PRO A 472 -5.10 -23.94 27.15
CA PRO A 472 -3.81 -23.86 26.46
C PRO A 472 -3.84 -24.23 24.97
N GLN A 473 -4.86 -24.98 24.54
CA GLN A 473 -5.01 -25.40 23.14
C GLN A 473 -5.57 -24.29 22.23
N ASP A 474 -6.09 -23.20 22.80
CA ASP A 474 -6.70 -22.09 22.07
C ASP A 474 -5.68 -20.95 21.82
N THR A 475 -4.38 -21.26 21.79
CA THR A 475 -3.27 -20.29 21.62
C THR A 475 -2.49 -20.56 20.32
N PRO A 476 -2.20 -19.53 19.48
CA PRO A 476 -2.60 -18.13 19.63
C PRO A 476 -4.10 -17.91 19.37
N PRO A 477 -4.76 -16.98 20.09
CA PRO A 477 -6.19 -16.71 19.90
C PRO A 477 -6.45 -15.94 18.60
N THR A 478 -7.56 -16.25 17.94
CA THR A 478 -8.07 -15.60 16.73
C THR A 478 -9.03 -14.46 17.06
N GLY A 479 -9.33 -13.56 16.13
CA GLY A 479 -10.35 -12.52 16.32
C GLY A 479 -11.70 -13.07 16.79
N PHE A 480 -12.14 -14.21 16.25
CA PHE A 480 -13.39 -14.86 16.64
C PHE A 480 -13.41 -15.33 18.11
N ASP A 481 -12.25 -15.69 18.68
CA ASP A 481 -12.15 -16.06 20.11
C ASP A 481 -12.56 -14.93 21.04
N LEU A 482 -12.36 -13.67 20.65
CA LEU A 482 -12.79 -12.52 21.45
C LEU A 482 -14.33 -12.49 21.62
N VAL A 483 -15.08 -12.87 20.59
CA VAL A 483 -16.56 -12.95 20.65
C VAL A 483 -17.00 -14.01 21.66
N ILE A 484 -16.30 -15.15 21.69
CA ILE A 484 -16.56 -16.25 22.64
C ILE A 484 -16.18 -15.82 24.07
N ASP A 485 -15.03 -15.15 24.23
CA ASP A 485 -14.55 -14.67 25.54
C ASP A 485 -15.51 -13.63 26.13
N ILE A 486 -16.00 -12.67 25.33
CA ILE A 486 -17.01 -11.70 25.76
C ILE A 486 -18.30 -12.42 26.20
N ALA A 487 -18.78 -13.39 25.41
CA ALA A 487 -19.98 -14.15 25.73
C ALA A 487 -19.82 -14.95 27.04
N ARG A 488 -18.66 -15.59 27.24
CA ARG A 488 -18.31 -16.31 28.47
C ARG A 488 -18.36 -15.36 29.66
N ASP A 489 -17.56 -14.30 29.64
CA ASP A 489 -17.38 -13.42 30.78
C ASP A 489 -18.71 -12.78 31.21
N CYS A 490 -19.53 -12.37 30.24
CA CYS A 490 -20.88 -11.86 30.50
C CYS A 490 -21.84 -12.93 31.03
N SER A 491 -21.77 -14.17 30.53
CA SER A 491 -22.62 -15.27 31.00
C SER A 491 -22.29 -15.69 32.45
N GLU A 492 -21.01 -15.78 32.80
CA GLU A 492 -20.54 -16.09 34.15
C GLU A 492 -20.95 -15.01 35.15
N HIS A 493 -20.85 -13.74 34.73
CA HIS A 493 -21.29 -12.62 35.52
C HIS A 493 -22.80 -12.65 35.76
N LEU A 494 -23.60 -12.85 34.70
CA LEU A 494 -25.05 -12.93 34.79
C LEU A 494 -25.52 -14.07 35.71
N ALA A 495 -24.86 -15.23 35.62
CA ALA A 495 -25.15 -16.39 36.47
C ALA A 495 -24.95 -16.12 37.97
N LYS A 496 -24.06 -15.19 38.33
CA LYS A 496 -23.76 -14.83 39.73
C LYS A 496 -24.65 -13.70 40.25
N VAL A 497 -24.93 -12.70 39.41
CA VAL A 497 -25.58 -11.44 39.84
C VAL A 497 -27.09 -11.46 39.58
N THR A 498 -27.56 -12.04 38.47
CA THR A 498 -28.99 -12.08 38.12
C THR A 498 -29.42 -13.47 37.64
N PRO A 499 -29.48 -14.47 38.53
CA PRO A 499 -29.68 -15.86 38.14
C PRO A 499 -31.01 -16.14 37.43
N GLU A 500 -32.09 -15.43 37.80
CA GLU A 500 -33.40 -15.57 37.16
C GLU A 500 -33.35 -15.28 35.65
N LEU A 501 -32.59 -14.25 35.26
CA LEU A 501 -32.40 -13.89 33.85
C LEU A 501 -31.43 -14.85 33.16
N ALA A 502 -30.38 -15.28 33.87
CA ALA A 502 -29.44 -16.27 33.40
C ALA A 502 -30.14 -17.57 32.98
N VAL A 503 -31.11 -18.05 33.77
CA VAL A 503 -31.92 -19.25 33.43
C VAL A 503 -32.58 -19.09 32.07
N SER A 504 -33.31 -17.99 31.85
CA SER A 504 -34.02 -17.77 30.58
C SER A 504 -33.07 -17.79 29.37
N VAL A 505 -31.87 -17.21 29.51
CA VAL A 505 -30.88 -17.18 28.43
C VAL A 505 -30.30 -18.57 28.19
N PHE A 506 -29.88 -19.26 29.25
CA PHE A 506 -29.24 -20.57 29.12
C PHE A 506 -30.21 -21.65 28.62
N GLU A 507 -31.48 -21.61 29.02
CA GLU A 507 -32.54 -22.48 28.47
C GLU A 507 -32.69 -22.25 26.96
N SER A 508 -32.74 -20.99 26.52
CA SER A 508 -32.82 -20.66 25.09
C SER A 508 -31.59 -21.12 24.31
N TRP A 509 -30.40 -21.05 24.92
CA TRP A 509 -29.15 -21.45 24.29
C TRP A 509 -28.98 -22.98 24.23
N ALA A 510 -29.44 -23.71 25.25
CA ALA A 510 -29.40 -25.17 25.26
C ALA A 510 -30.24 -25.79 24.13
N GLY A 511 -31.39 -25.17 23.80
CA GLY A 511 -32.23 -25.57 22.68
C GLY A 511 -31.80 -25.06 21.29
N SER A 512 -30.65 -24.38 21.18
CA SER A 512 -30.16 -23.78 19.93
C SER A 512 -29.53 -24.81 18.98
N ASP A 513 -29.55 -24.52 17.68
CA ASP A 513 -28.84 -25.27 16.62
C ASP A 513 -27.36 -24.87 16.48
N VAL A 514 -26.91 -23.86 17.22
CA VAL A 514 -25.52 -23.39 17.25
C VAL A 514 -24.77 -24.04 18.40
N ALA A 515 -23.79 -24.89 18.10
CA ALA A 515 -23.03 -25.65 19.08
C ALA A 515 -22.36 -24.76 20.15
N LEU A 516 -21.75 -23.64 19.74
CA LEU A 516 -21.14 -22.68 20.68
C LEU A 516 -22.13 -22.10 21.69
N LEU A 517 -23.39 -21.87 21.31
CA LEU A 517 -24.41 -21.40 22.25
C LEU A 517 -24.78 -22.49 23.26
N GLN A 518 -24.92 -23.74 22.81
CA GLN A 518 -25.18 -24.88 23.70
C GLN A 518 -24.04 -25.05 24.71
N ARG A 519 -22.78 -24.89 24.27
CA ARG A 519 -21.60 -24.94 25.14
C ARG A 519 -21.60 -23.82 26.18
N LEU A 520 -21.87 -22.59 25.74
CA LEU A 520 -22.02 -21.44 26.64
C LEU A 520 -23.16 -21.63 27.66
N ALA A 521 -24.25 -22.29 27.27
CA ALA A 521 -25.35 -22.62 28.19
C ALA A 521 -24.90 -23.54 29.32
N VAL A 522 -24.22 -24.65 28.97
CA VAL A 522 -23.72 -25.62 29.97
C VAL A 522 -22.67 -24.97 30.88
N HIS A 523 -21.77 -24.17 30.30
CA HIS A 523 -20.78 -23.40 31.07
C HIS A 523 -21.46 -22.42 32.04
N GLY A 524 -22.47 -21.68 31.56
CA GLY A 524 -23.26 -20.76 32.38
C GLY A 524 -23.99 -21.45 33.54
N TRP A 525 -24.62 -22.61 33.29
CA TRP A 525 -25.24 -23.43 34.35
C TRP A 525 -24.24 -23.92 35.39
N ASN A 526 -23.03 -24.27 34.97
CA ASN A 526 -21.95 -24.66 35.88
C ASN A 526 -21.57 -23.48 36.80
N ALA A 527 -21.51 -22.26 36.26
CA ALA A 527 -21.14 -21.04 36.99
C ALA A 527 -22.18 -20.52 37.99
N ARG A 528 -23.43 -21.01 37.96
CA ARG A 528 -24.50 -20.61 38.89
C ARG A 528 -24.19 -20.98 40.34
N THR A 529 -24.47 -20.07 41.26
CA THR A 529 -24.27 -20.28 42.71
C THR A 529 -25.58 -20.29 43.50
N ASP A 530 -26.71 -20.02 42.86
CA ASP A 530 -28.04 -19.89 43.47
C ASP A 530 -28.82 -21.22 43.58
N ILE A 531 -28.39 -22.25 42.85
CA ILE A 531 -29.00 -23.59 42.82
C ILE A 531 -28.05 -24.67 43.33
N GLY A 532 -28.63 -25.74 43.87
CA GLY A 532 -27.89 -26.89 44.38
C GLY A 532 -27.34 -27.79 43.28
N ALA A 533 -26.45 -28.70 43.67
CA ALA A 533 -25.85 -29.72 42.80
C ALA A 533 -26.91 -30.61 42.12
N ASP A 534 -27.92 -31.06 42.87
CA ASP A 534 -29.00 -31.91 42.37
C ASP A 534 -29.74 -31.24 41.20
N ASP A 535 -30.03 -29.94 41.32
CA ASP A 535 -30.77 -29.20 40.29
C ASP A 535 -29.96 -29.01 39.02
N LYS A 536 -28.65 -28.76 39.13
CA LYS A 536 -27.74 -28.69 37.97
C LYS A 536 -27.68 -30.00 37.20
N LEU A 537 -27.58 -31.13 37.90
CA LEU A 537 -27.55 -32.46 37.28
C LEU A 537 -28.91 -32.83 36.68
N ARG A 538 -30.02 -32.50 37.37
CA ARG A 538 -31.37 -32.74 36.85
C ARG A 538 -31.63 -31.94 35.57
N TRP A 539 -31.15 -30.70 35.50
CA TRP A 539 -31.21 -29.87 34.30
C TRP A 539 -30.46 -30.51 33.12
N LEU A 540 -29.21 -30.95 33.36
CA LEU A 540 -28.39 -31.63 32.37
C LEU A 540 -29.08 -32.87 31.79
N LEU A 541 -29.68 -33.70 32.65
CA LEU A 541 -30.39 -34.92 32.26
C LEU A 541 -31.69 -34.61 31.49
N THR A 542 -32.39 -33.53 31.83
CA THR A 542 -33.64 -33.12 31.16
C THR A 542 -33.39 -32.67 29.72
N HIS A 543 -32.21 -32.09 29.44
CA HIS A 543 -31.81 -31.60 28.12
C HIS A 543 -31.08 -32.62 27.25
N ASP A 544 -30.89 -33.84 27.78
CA ASP A 544 -30.20 -34.93 27.10
C ASP A 544 -28.79 -34.61 26.56
N LEU A 545 -28.05 -33.76 27.28
CA LEU A 545 -26.73 -33.28 26.85
C LEU A 545 -25.58 -34.22 27.26
N LEU A 546 -25.87 -35.30 27.98
CA LEU A 546 -24.87 -36.17 28.63
C LEU A 546 -23.82 -36.71 27.65
N TYR A 547 -24.25 -37.06 26.44
CA TYR A 547 -23.39 -37.57 25.36
C TYR A 547 -23.38 -36.67 24.12
N ALA A 548 -23.87 -35.43 24.23
CA ALA A 548 -23.84 -34.48 23.14
C ALA A 548 -22.38 -34.09 22.81
N THR A 549 -21.95 -34.38 21.58
CA THR A 549 -20.55 -34.21 21.17
C THR A 549 -20.09 -32.75 21.30
N ALA A 550 -20.95 -31.79 20.93
CA ALA A 550 -20.63 -30.37 20.97
C ALA A 550 -20.31 -29.85 22.37
N THR A 551 -21.02 -30.32 23.41
CA THR A 551 -20.95 -29.80 24.78
C THR A 551 -20.13 -30.65 25.73
N LYS A 552 -19.43 -31.68 25.21
CA LYS A 552 -18.81 -32.73 26.03
C LYS A 552 -17.92 -32.16 27.14
N HIS A 553 -17.05 -31.21 26.82
CA HIS A 553 -16.13 -30.61 27.78
C HIS A 553 -16.88 -29.92 28.93
N GLU A 554 -17.81 -29.04 28.57
CA GLU A 554 -18.59 -28.27 29.54
C GLU A 554 -19.51 -29.17 30.39
N VAL A 555 -20.04 -30.25 29.82
CA VAL A 555 -20.86 -31.26 30.53
C VAL A 555 -20.03 -32.03 31.55
N PHE A 556 -18.85 -32.51 31.17
CA PHE A 556 -17.96 -33.22 32.08
C PHE A 556 -17.57 -32.31 33.25
N ARG A 557 -17.26 -31.04 32.99
CA ARG A 557 -16.98 -30.06 34.04
C ARG A 557 -18.18 -29.78 34.96
N LEU A 558 -19.40 -29.69 34.42
CA LEU A 558 -20.61 -29.54 35.23
C LEU A 558 -20.80 -30.74 36.17
N ILE A 559 -20.62 -31.96 35.66
CA ILE A 559 -20.68 -33.19 36.47
C ILE A 559 -19.60 -33.17 37.55
N ALA A 560 -18.35 -32.89 37.20
CA ALA A 560 -17.24 -32.85 38.16
C ALA A 560 -17.50 -31.87 39.32
N ASN A 561 -18.11 -30.73 39.04
CA ASN A 561 -18.38 -29.69 40.04
C ASN A 561 -19.64 -29.97 40.87
N ALA A 562 -20.68 -30.56 40.28
CA ALA A 562 -21.95 -30.80 40.96
C ALA A 562 -21.98 -32.12 41.74
N LEU A 563 -21.35 -33.18 41.23
CA LEU A 563 -21.43 -34.54 41.77
C LEU A 563 -21.09 -34.67 43.27
N PRO A 564 -20.06 -34.02 43.84
CA PRO A 564 -19.74 -34.16 45.26
C PRO A 564 -20.85 -33.68 46.21
N GLY A 565 -21.74 -32.80 45.75
CA GLY A 565 -22.82 -32.20 46.54
C GLY A 565 -24.20 -32.82 46.28
N THR A 566 -24.29 -33.90 45.50
CA THR A 566 -25.56 -34.53 45.11
C THR A 566 -25.85 -35.76 45.97
N GLU A 567 -27.10 -36.00 46.35
CA GLU A 567 -27.55 -37.25 47.01
C GLU A 567 -28.72 -37.88 46.24
N ASP A 568 -29.72 -37.08 45.87
CA ASP A 568 -30.97 -37.57 45.28
C ASP A 568 -30.86 -37.95 43.79
N VAL A 569 -29.97 -37.30 43.03
CA VAL A 569 -29.89 -37.43 41.56
C VAL A 569 -28.86 -38.48 41.11
N ARG A 570 -28.07 -39.04 42.05
CA ARG A 570 -27.03 -40.05 41.76
C ARG A 570 -27.56 -41.23 40.97
N SER A 571 -28.68 -41.82 41.42
CA SER A 571 -29.26 -43.01 40.79
C SER A 571 -29.72 -42.75 39.36
N ASP A 572 -30.35 -41.60 39.13
CA ASP A 572 -30.86 -41.21 37.81
C ASP A 572 -29.69 -40.91 36.84
N LEU A 573 -28.66 -40.21 37.33
CA LEU A 573 -27.44 -39.96 36.57
C LEU A 573 -26.76 -41.26 36.16
N LEU A 574 -26.53 -42.19 37.10
CA LEU A 574 -25.92 -43.49 36.80
C LEU A 574 -26.76 -44.29 35.79
N THR A 575 -28.09 -44.24 35.90
CA THR A 575 -29.00 -44.89 34.95
C THR A 575 -28.82 -44.30 33.54
N ARG A 576 -28.75 -42.97 33.37
CA ARG A 576 -28.53 -42.36 32.04
C ARG A 576 -27.13 -42.59 31.52
N ILE A 577 -26.10 -42.60 32.38
CA ILE A 577 -24.73 -42.97 32.00
C ILE A 577 -24.71 -44.40 31.44
N LEU A 578 -25.30 -45.37 32.14
CA LEU A 578 -25.32 -46.76 31.70
C LEU A 578 -26.18 -46.99 30.46
N ALA A 579 -27.18 -46.13 30.20
CA ALA A 579 -27.90 -46.14 28.94
C ALA A 579 -26.96 -45.82 27.76
N GLY A 580 -25.91 -45.00 27.92
CA GLY A 580 -24.99 -44.63 26.85
C GLY A 580 -25.62 -43.76 25.74
N PRO A 581 -24.83 -43.32 24.74
CA PRO A 581 -25.33 -42.51 23.62
C PRO A 581 -26.37 -43.27 22.78
N ASP A 582 -27.36 -42.54 22.26
CA ASP A 582 -28.37 -43.07 21.34
C ASP A 582 -27.74 -43.34 19.97
N THR A 583 -27.83 -44.59 19.50
CA THR A 583 -27.41 -44.99 18.16
C THR A 583 -28.49 -45.82 17.49
N ASP A 584 -29.01 -45.34 16.36
CA ASP A 584 -29.72 -46.18 15.39
C ASP A 584 -28.65 -46.96 14.60
N ASP A 585 -28.92 -48.23 14.30
CA ASP A 585 -28.08 -49.20 13.55
C ASP A 585 -27.11 -50.06 14.39
N GLY A 586 -27.49 -51.34 14.58
CA GLY A 586 -26.81 -52.38 15.36
C GLY A 586 -25.49 -52.93 14.82
N GLU A 587 -24.54 -52.07 14.45
CA GLU A 587 -23.16 -52.47 14.09
C GLU A 587 -22.28 -52.79 15.32
N PRO A 588 -21.53 -53.91 15.33
CA PRO A 588 -20.65 -54.30 16.46
C PRO A 588 -19.56 -53.27 16.79
N ARG A 589 -18.99 -52.61 15.76
CA ARG A 589 -17.92 -51.61 15.93
C ARG A 589 -18.40 -50.34 16.64
N ARG A 590 -19.69 -50.01 16.52
CA ARG A 590 -20.34 -48.90 17.24
C ARG A 590 -20.69 -49.27 18.68
N ALA A 591 -20.92 -50.55 18.98
CA ALA A 591 -21.19 -51.02 20.35
C ALA A 591 -19.98 -50.89 21.27
N GLU A 592 -18.77 -51.19 20.78
CA GLU A 592 -17.52 -51.02 21.55
C GLU A 592 -17.19 -49.53 21.80
N LEU A 593 -17.44 -48.66 20.81
CA LEU A 593 -17.32 -47.20 20.98
C LEU A 593 -18.32 -46.66 22.01
N ARG A 594 -19.57 -47.14 21.97
CA ARG A 594 -20.59 -46.80 22.98
C ARG A 594 -20.14 -47.21 24.38
N ALA A 595 -19.67 -48.44 24.54
CA ALA A 595 -19.16 -48.93 25.82
C ALA A 595 -17.96 -48.10 26.31
N TYR A 596 -17.09 -47.65 25.39
CA TYR A 596 -15.94 -46.82 25.75
C TYR A 596 -16.32 -45.38 26.15
N GLU A 597 -17.34 -44.77 25.52
CA GLU A 597 -17.86 -43.46 25.98
C GLU A 597 -18.54 -43.56 27.36
N VAL A 598 -19.27 -44.66 27.63
CA VAL A 598 -19.79 -44.96 28.98
C VAL A 598 -18.64 -45.13 29.98
N TYR A 599 -17.60 -45.87 29.60
CA TYR A 599 -16.42 -46.07 30.43
C TYR A 599 -15.71 -44.75 30.78
N ASN A 600 -15.51 -43.84 29.81
CA ASN A 600 -14.85 -42.56 30.05
C ASN A 600 -15.66 -41.68 31.01
N LEU A 601 -16.98 -41.64 30.87
CA LEU A 601 -17.85 -40.86 31.74
C LEU A 601 -17.96 -41.46 33.15
N LEU A 602 -18.02 -42.80 33.29
CA LEU A 602 -17.96 -43.48 34.60
C LEU A 602 -16.62 -43.25 35.29
N THR A 603 -15.52 -43.31 34.53
CA THR A 603 -14.18 -43.02 35.02
C THR A 603 -14.11 -41.61 35.59
N TRP A 604 -14.58 -40.62 34.83
CA TRP A 604 -14.67 -39.22 35.27
C TRP A 604 -15.55 -39.06 36.52
N THR A 605 -16.72 -39.70 36.54
CA THR A 605 -17.67 -39.69 37.67
C THR A 605 -17.01 -40.24 38.95
N CYS A 606 -16.35 -41.40 38.87
CA CYS A 606 -15.70 -42.02 40.04
C CYS A 606 -14.47 -41.23 40.50
N GLN A 607 -13.76 -40.57 39.59
CA GLN A 607 -12.62 -39.70 39.93
C GLN A 607 -13.07 -38.48 40.75
N HIS A 608 -14.20 -37.88 40.39
CA HIS A 608 -14.70 -36.67 41.05
C HIS A 608 -15.59 -36.93 42.26
N ASP A 609 -16.18 -38.12 42.39
CA ASP A 609 -16.80 -38.57 43.64
C ASP A 609 -16.53 -40.05 43.95
N PRO A 610 -15.43 -40.35 44.69
CA PRO A 610 -15.09 -41.71 45.11
C PRO A 610 -16.10 -42.34 46.07
N SER A 611 -16.99 -41.55 46.69
CA SER A 611 -18.03 -42.07 47.59
C SER A 611 -19.19 -42.73 46.85
N PHE A 612 -19.27 -42.54 45.52
CA PHE A 612 -20.34 -43.08 44.70
C PHE A 612 -20.14 -44.57 44.38
N THR A 613 -20.35 -45.40 45.40
CA THR A 613 -20.10 -46.87 45.38
C THR A 613 -20.77 -47.62 44.22
N GLN A 614 -21.99 -47.25 43.85
CA GLN A 614 -22.73 -47.87 42.74
C GLN A 614 -22.07 -47.60 41.38
N ALA A 615 -21.59 -46.37 41.14
CA ALA A 615 -20.85 -46.03 39.93
C ALA A 615 -19.49 -46.74 39.89
N GLN A 616 -18.80 -46.87 41.04
CA GLN A 616 -17.55 -47.61 41.15
C GLN A 616 -17.73 -49.11 40.85
N GLN A 617 -18.83 -49.69 41.31
CA GLN A 617 -19.17 -51.08 40.98
C GLN A 617 -19.41 -51.24 39.48
N ALA A 618 -20.20 -50.34 38.86
CA ALA A 618 -20.46 -50.37 37.43
C ALA A 618 -19.19 -50.18 36.58
N LEU A 619 -18.28 -49.28 37.00
CA LEU A 619 -16.97 -49.11 36.35
C LEU A 619 -16.12 -50.38 36.43
N ASN A 620 -16.09 -51.04 37.59
CA ASN A 620 -15.35 -52.30 37.77
C ASN A 620 -15.92 -53.43 36.92
N GLU A 621 -17.24 -53.56 36.84
CA GLU A 621 -17.92 -54.53 35.97
C GLU A 621 -17.61 -54.26 34.49
N LEU A 622 -17.62 -53.00 34.06
CA LEU A 622 -17.31 -52.61 32.69
C LEU A 622 -15.82 -52.84 32.35
N GLN A 623 -14.90 -52.58 33.28
CA GLN A 623 -13.47 -52.88 33.14
C GLN A 623 -13.20 -54.39 33.07
N GLN A 624 -13.94 -55.22 33.82
CA GLN A 624 -13.85 -56.68 33.74
C GLN A 624 -14.35 -57.21 32.39
N ALA A 625 -15.44 -56.62 31.86
CA ALA A 625 -15.98 -56.96 30.55
C ALA A 625 -15.08 -56.49 29.40
N HIS A 626 -14.36 -55.37 29.57
CA HIS A 626 -13.44 -54.78 28.59
C HIS A 626 -12.06 -54.50 29.19
N PRO A 627 -11.19 -55.53 29.35
CA PRO A 627 -9.88 -55.39 29.98
C PRO A 627 -8.94 -54.39 29.30
N ASN A 628 -9.15 -54.12 28.01
CA ASN A 628 -8.32 -53.24 27.20
C ASN A 628 -8.69 -51.75 27.35
N PHE A 629 -9.79 -51.41 28.03
CA PHE A 629 -10.17 -50.01 28.22
C PHE A 629 -9.21 -49.32 29.20
N THR A 630 -8.72 -48.16 28.78
CA THR A 630 -7.86 -47.28 29.58
C THR A 630 -8.49 -45.89 29.68
N ALA A 631 -8.38 -45.28 30.86
CA ALA A 631 -8.83 -43.91 31.11
C ALA A 631 -8.08 -42.92 30.20
N ARG A 632 -8.81 -42.08 29.45
CA ARG A 632 -8.20 -41.00 28.68
C ARG A 632 -7.61 -39.94 29.61
N LYS A 633 -6.51 -39.30 29.18
CA LYS A 633 -5.89 -38.17 29.91
C LYS A 633 -6.82 -36.95 30.05
N CYS A 634 -7.56 -36.64 28.99
CA CYS A 634 -8.60 -35.59 28.96
C CYS A 634 -9.90 -36.22 28.44
N PRO A 635 -10.65 -36.95 29.29
CA PRO A 635 -11.85 -37.67 28.87
C PRO A 635 -13.02 -36.71 28.54
N ASP A 636 -12.93 -35.47 29.01
CA ASP A 636 -13.82 -34.33 28.78
C ASP A 636 -13.69 -33.73 27.38
N LEU A 637 -12.52 -33.86 26.73
CA LEU A 637 -12.30 -33.35 25.39
C LEU A 637 -12.56 -34.42 24.30
N ASN A 638 -13.16 -34.01 23.18
CA ASN A 638 -13.27 -34.88 22.00
C ASN A 638 -11.92 -35.04 21.31
N ILE A 639 -11.10 -33.99 21.32
CA ILE A 639 -9.78 -33.92 20.72
C ILE A 639 -8.89 -33.10 21.64
N THR A 640 -7.65 -33.55 21.82
CA THR A 640 -6.62 -32.76 22.49
C THR A 640 -5.55 -32.36 21.49
N PHE A 641 -5.42 -31.07 21.22
CA PHE A 641 -4.26 -30.48 20.57
C PHE A 641 -3.10 -30.44 21.57
N GLN A 642 -2.36 -31.53 21.69
CA GLN A 642 -1.03 -31.42 22.28
C GLN A 642 -0.12 -30.84 21.19
N ALA A 643 0.60 -29.75 21.48
CA ALA A 643 1.87 -29.51 20.78
C ALA A 643 2.58 -30.84 20.87
N ILE A 644 2.80 -31.51 19.74
CA ILE A 644 3.11 -32.94 19.65
C ILE A 644 4.05 -33.32 20.81
N VAL A 645 3.49 -33.82 21.93
CA VAL A 645 4.30 -34.24 23.07
C VAL A 645 4.64 -35.66 22.72
N THR A 646 5.69 -35.77 21.94
CA THR A 646 6.43 -37.00 21.78
C THR A 646 6.97 -37.40 23.14
N ARG A 647 6.19 -38.16 23.91
CA ARG A 647 6.75 -38.93 25.03
C ARG A 647 7.51 -40.08 24.40
N SER A 648 8.82 -39.89 24.26
CA SER A 648 9.68 -41.00 23.88
C SER A 648 9.50 -42.14 24.88
N PRO A 649 9.32 -43.38 24.40
CA PRO A 649 9.16 -44.57 25.23
C PRO A 649 10.43 -44.98 25.97
N VAL A 650 11.56 -44.36 25.63
CA VAL A 650 12.87 -44.60 26.21
C VAL A 650 13.57 -43.27 26.46
N THR A 651 14.30 -43.17 27.58
CA THR A 651 15.11 -41.98 27.86
C THR A 651 16.41 -41.99 27.04
N THR A 652 17.06 -40.84 26.98
CA THR A 652 18.35 -40.67 26.32
C THR A 652 19.43 -41.58 26.94
N GLU A 653 19.37 -41.79 28.26
CA GLU A 653 20.26 -42.70 28.99
C GLU A 653 19.97 -44.18 28.69
N GLU A 654 18.69 -44.56 28.60
CA GLU A 654 18.29 -45.92 28.24
C GLU A 654 18.73 -46.27 26.81
N LEU A 655 18.52 -45.35 25.86
CA LEU A 655 19.01 -45.49 24.49
C LEU A 655 20.54 -45.66 24.45
N SER A 656 21.29 -44.81 25.15
CA SER A 656 22.77 -44.91 25.21
C SER A 656 23.26 -46.25 25.79
N SER A 657 22.45 -46.94 26.59
CA SER A 657 22.75 -48.28 27.13
C SER A 657 22.43 -49.44 26.18
N MET A 658 21.64 -49.20 25.11
CA MET A 658 21.29 -50.19 24.10
C MET A 658 22.50 -50.51 23.21
N VAL A 659 23.05 -51.71 23.38
CA VAL A 659 24.34 -52.11 22.79
C VAL A 659 24.28 -53.49 22.12
N SER A 660 23.22 -54.26 22.36
CA SER A 660 23.09 -55.64 21.89
C SER A 660 22.35 -55.74 20.54
N ASP A 661 22.49 -56.88 19.87
CA ASP A 661 21.78 -57.13 18.61
C ASP A 661 20.24 -57.11 18.76
N GLU A 662 19.75 -57.56 19.92
CA GLU A 662 18.33 -57.55 20.28
C GLU A 662 17.80 -56.13 20.51
N ASP A 663 18.64 -55.22 21.01
CA ASP A 663 18.26 -53.81 21.18
C ASP A 663 18.10 -53.08 19.83
N ILE A 664 18.92 -53.43 18.84
CA ILE A 664 18.82 -52.87 17.49
C ILE A 664 17.55 -53.37 16.79
N ASP A 665 17.20 -54.66 16.95
CA ASP A 665 15.92 -55.20 16.46
C ASP A 665 14.74 -54.48 17.12
N ARG A 666 14.86 -54.18 18.41
CA ARG A 666 13.87 -53.39 19.13
C ARG A 666 13.77 -51.97 18.56
N LEU A 667 14.87 -51.28 18.27
CA LEU A 667 14.84 -49.94 17.64
C LEU A 667 14.21 -49.97 16.23
N LEU A 668 14.47 -51.01 15.44
CA LEU A 668 13.94 -51.17 14.08
C LEU A 668 12.44 -51.53 14.06
N THR A 669 12.01 -52.40 14.96
CA THR A 669 10.62 -52.91 14.99
C THR A 669 9.69 -52.10 15.87
N TYR A 670 10.22 -51.16 16.66
CA TYR A 670 9.40 -50.31 17.52
C TYR A 670 8.48 -49.41 16.68
N GLN A 671 7.20 -49.77 16.67
CA GLN A 671 6.10 -48.94 16.18
C GLN A 671 5.43 -48.15 17.33
N GLY A 672 5.68 -48.61 18.56
CA GLY A 672 5.03 -48.18 19.80
C GLY A 672 3.68 -48.81 20.03
N GLU A 673 3.21 -48.74 21.28
CA GLU A 673 1.85 -49.12 21.60
C GLU A 673 0.91 -48.06 21.01
N PRO A 674 -0.06 -48.42 20.15
CA PRO A 674 -1.07 -47.49 19.67
C PRO A 674 -1.94 -47.08 20.86
N ARG A 675 -1.59 -45.96 21.50
CA ARG A 675 -2.39 -45.33 22.55
C ARG A 675 -3.14 -44.14 21.94
N PRO A 676 -4.47 -44.06 22.07
CA PRO A 676 -5.30 -43.01 21.45
C PRO A 676 -4.92 -41.57 21.84
N ASP A 677 -4.15 -41.41 22.91
CA ASP A 677 -3.97 -40.18 23.69
C ASP A 677 -2.51 -39.71 23.81
N VAL A 678 -1.56 -40.42 23.17
CA VAL A 678 -0.14 -40.01 23.08
C VAL A 678 0.41 -40.41 21.72
N PHE A 679 1.11 -39.50 21.01
CA PHE A 679 2.10 -39.92 20.03
C PHE A 679 3.27 -40.57 20.80
N ALA A 680 3.08 -41.78 21.34
CA ALA A 680 4.09 -42.61 22.02
C ALA A 680 4.64 -43.69 21.06
N GLY A 681 4.57 -43.37 19.77
CA GLY A 681 4.99 -44.23 18.69
C GLY A 681 6.43 -43.97 18.27
N ARG A 682 6.80 -44.62 17.17
CA ARG A 682 8.09 -44.45 16.50
C ARG A 682 8.51 -42.98 16.35
N GLN A 683 7.59 -42.11 15.94
CA GLN A 683 7.81 -40.66 15.75
C GLN A 683 8.25 -39.91 17.02
N ALA A 684 7.99 -40.44 18.22
CA ALA A 684 8.43 -39.84 19.47
C ALA A 684 9.80 -40.29 19.96
N MET A 685 10.21 -41.48 19.53
CA MET A 685 11.52 -42.04 19.80
C MET A 685 12.59 -41.36 18.94
N LEU A 686 12.26 -41.02 17.69
CA LEU A 686 13.20 -40.45 16.70
C LEU A 686 13.97 -39.21 17.21
N PRO A 687 13.35 -38.16 17.79
CA PRO A 687 14.09 -37.03 18.35
C PRO A 687 15.03 -37.43 19.51
N LYS A 688 14.65 -38.43 20.33
CA LYS A 688 15.51 -38.93 21.41
C LYS A 688 16.67 -39.77 20.91
N VAL A 689 16.51 -40.47 19.80
CA VAL A 689 17.63 -41.12 19.09
C VAL A 689 18.63 -40.06 18.63
N THR A 690 18.15 -38.94 18.07
CA THR A 690 19.01 -37.80 17.71
C THR A 690 19.74 -37.24 18.94
N GLU A 691 19.02 -36.97 20.04
CA GLU A 691 19.64 -36.49 21.29
C GLU A 691 20.67 -37.48 21.86
N ALA A 692 20.39 -38.78 21.85
CA ALA A 692 21.30 -39.81 22.38
C ALA A 692 22.56 -39.97 21.54
N ALA A 693 22.42 -40.00 20.21
CA ALA A 693 23.54 -40.03 19.30
C ALA A 693 24.39 -38.74 19.39
N ALA A 694 23.77 -37.59 19.61
CA ALA A 694 24.48 -36.33 19.79
C ALA A 694 25.20 -36.23 21.15
N ALA A 695 24.62 -36.81 22.20
CA ALA A 695 25.25 -36.88 23.53
C ALA A 695 26.41 -37.87 23.57
N THR A 696 26.29 -39.01 22.86
CA THR A 696 27.29 -40.08 22.81
C THR A 696 27.58 -40.52 21.37
N PRO A 697 28.50 -39.85 20.65
CA PRO A 697 28.75 -40.14 19.24
C PRO A 697 29.15 -41.59 18.94
N ALA A 698 29.96 -42.21 19.82
CA ALA A 698 30.36 -43.61 19.69
C ALA A 698 29.17 -44.59 19.72
N TRP A 699 28.09 -44.24 20.44
CA TRP A 699 26.84 -45.01 20.42
C TRP A 699 26.17 -44.91 19.05
N GLY A 700 26.02 -43.69 18.51
CA GLY A 700 25.43 -43.48 17.19
C GLY A 700 26.19 -44.21 16.07
N ILE A 701 27.52 -44.16 16.09
CA ILE A 701 28.39 -44.88 15.13
C ILE A 701 28.16 -46.40 15.19
N ARG A 702 28.03 -46.96 16.39
CA ARG A 702 27.74 -48.39 16.56
C ARG A 702 26.38 -48.78 16.00
N ILE A 703 25.33 -48.00 16.32
CA ILE A 703 23.98 -48.26 15.80
C ILE A 703 23.98 -48.22 14.27
N ALA A 704 24.56 -47.19 13.68
CA ALA A 704 24.67 -47.07 12.24
C ALA A 704 25.49 -48.20 11.60
N THR A 705 26.58 -48.64 12.23
CA THR A 705 27.37 -49.80 11.76
C THR A 705 26.55 -51.08 11.74
N ALA A 706 25.68 -51.27 12.75
CA ALA A 706 24.78 -52.40 12.79
C ALA A 706 23.70 -52.35 11.71
N LEU A 707 23.10 -51.17 11.46
CA LEU A 707 22.15 -50.96 10.37
C LEU A 707 22.77 -51.32 9.01
N VAL A 708 24.00 -50.86 8.76
CA VAL A 708 24.75 -51.18 7.53
C VAL A 708 25.04 -52.68 7.42
N THR A 709 25.51 -53.32 8.50
CA THR A 709 25.85 -54.76 8.50
C THR A 709 24.62 -55.63 8.23
N ARG A 710 23.43 -55.17 8.63
CA ARG A 710 22.15 -55.87 8.44
C ARG A 710 21.43 -55.48 7.15
N SER A 711 21.98 -54.56 6.36
CA SER A 711 21.37 -54.05 5.12
C SER A 711 20.01 -53.35 5.33
N GLU A 712 19.87 -52.62 6.44
CA GLU A 712 18.67 -51.84 6.80
C GLU A 712 18.78 -50.39 6.29
N TRP A 713 18.51 -50.21 4.99
CA TRP A 713 18.72 -48.93 4.28
C TRP A 713 17.53 -47.97 4.36
N GLN A 714 16.31 -48.49 4.49
CA GLN A 714 15.04 -47.75 4.41
C GLN A 714 14.43 -47.55 5.81
N THR A 715 15.20 -46.94 6.72
CA THR A 715 14.77 -46.66 8.09
C THR A 715 14.80 -45.18 8.40
N ASP A 716 13.80 -44.72 9.13
CA ASP A 716 13.67 -43.35 9.66
C ASP A 716 14.70 -43.01 10.76
N LEU A 717 15.50 -43.99 11.19
CA LEU A 717 16.65 -43.76 12.07
C LEU A 717 17.79 -43.02 11.35
N TRP A 718 17.90 -43.13 10.01
CA TRP A 718 18.99 -42.50 9.25
C TRP A 718 18.96 -40.98 9.37
N PRO A 719 17.86 -40.26 9.07
CA PRO A 719 17.77 -38.81 9.29
C PRO A 719 18.16 -38.39 10.71
N CYS A 720 17.75 -39.17 11.72
CA CYS A 720 18.05 -38.88 13.13
C CYS A 720 19.54 -38.96 13.46
N LEU A 721 20.23 -40.00 12.97
CA LEU A 721 21.66 -40.21 13.19
C LEU A 721 22.50 -39.18 12.42
N LEU A 722 22.12 -38.86 11.19
CA LEU A 722 22.80 -37.85 10.37
C LEU A 722 22.68 -36.44 10.96
N GLU A 723 21.49 -36.09 11.45
CA GLU A 723 21.25 -34.82 12.13
C GLU A 723 22.05 -34.74 13.44
N ALA A 724 22.09 -35.82 14.22
CA ALA A 724 22.91 -35.89 15.43
C ALA A 724 24.40 -35.64 15.16
N TRP A 725 24.95 -36.30 14.14
CA TRP A 725 26.35 -36.11 13.77
C TRP A 725 26.64 -34.72 13.21
N THR A 726 25.67 -34.11 12.53
CA THR A 726 25.80 -32.72 12.04
C THR A 726 25.96 -31.76 13.22
N GLN A 727 25.21 -31.97 14.31
CA GLN A 727 25.28 -31.17 15.54
C GLN A 727 26.53 -31.45 16.40
N THR A 728 27.16 -32.61 16.21
CA THR A 728 28.37 -33.02 16.94
C THR A 728 29.65 -32.95 16.12
N ALA A 729 29.61 -32.57 14.84
CA ALA A 729 30.77 -32.51 13.97
C ALA A 729 31.99 -31.80 14.60
N PRO A 730 31.85 -30.64 15.29
CA PRO A 730 33.00 -29.98 15.93
C PRO A 730 33.62 -30.76 17.09
N ARG A 731 32.92 -31.77 17.63
CA ARG A 731 33.30 -32.58 18.79
C ARG A 731 33.81 -33.96 18.42
N LEU A 732 33.74 -34.36 17.13
CA LEU A 732 34.27 -35.63 16.65
C LEU A 732 35.79 -35.52 16.51
N ASP A 733 36.52 -36.59 16.84
CA ASP A 733 37.91 -36.71 16.45
C ASP A 733 38.04 -37.20 15.01
N GLU A 734 39.26 -37.14 14.45
CA GLU A 734 39.51 -37.48 13.04
C GLU A 734 39.10 -38.93 12.70
N GLU A 735 39.38 -39.90 13.57
CA GLU A 735 39.06 -41.30 13.32
C GLU A 735 37.53 -41.55 13.41
N SER A 736 36.84 -40.94 14.37
CA SER A 736 35.37 -41.02 14.47
C SER A 736 34.68 -40.38 13.27
N ALA A 737 35.22 -39.26 12.75
CA ALA A 737 34.73 -38.64 11.53
C ALA A 737 34.91 -39.57 10.31
N LEU A 738 36.05 -40.25 10.20
CA LEU A 738 36.30 -41.23 9.14
C LEU A 738 35.39 -42.46 9.24
N ASP A 739 35.08 -42.92 10.46
CA ASP A 739 34.11 -44.00 10.67
C ASP A 739 32.70 -43.60 10.19
N VAL A 740 32.25 -42.38 10.52
CA VAL A 740 30.98 -41.82 10.03
C VAL A 740 30.96 -41.74 8.50
N LEU A 741 32.05 -41.26 7.88
CA LEU A 741 32.17 -41.18 6.42
C LEU A 741 32.18 -42.57 5.77
N GLY A 742 32.82 -43.57 6.39
CA GLY A 742 32.80 -44.96 5.91
C GLY A 742 31.39 -45.57 5.94
N ILE A 743 30.56 -45.20 6.93
CA ILE A 743 29.15 -45.58 7.01
C ILE A 743 28.35 -44.89 5.89
N LEU A 744 28.52 -43.57 5.72
CA LEU A 744 27.87 -42.79 4.67
C LEU A 744 28.16 -43.32 3.27
N GLY A 745 29.42 -43.70 3.01
CA GLY A 745 29.83 -44.26 1.72
C GLY A 745 29.07 -45.55 1.37
N ARG A 746 28.72 -46.37 2.36
CA ARG A 746 27.89 -47.58 2.14
C ARG A 746 26.40 -47.23 2.01
N LEU A 747 25.90 -46.33 2.84
CA LEU A 747 24.51 -45.86 2.79
C LEU A 747 24.17 -45.26 1.41
N ASN A 748 25.09 -44.48 0.84
CA ASN A 748 24.89 -43.78 -0.42
C ASN A 748 25.00 -44.67 -1.67
N GLN A 749 25.45 -45.92 -1.53
CA GLN A 749 25.46 -46.90 -2.63
C GLN A 749 24.09 -47.55 -2.85
N GLU A 750 23.15 -47.35 -1.92
CA GLU A 750 21.86 -48.00 -1.89
C GLU A 750 20.76 -46.97 -2.19
N ALA A 751 19.61 -47.43 -2.68
CA ALA A 751 18.48 -46.53 -2.95
C ALA A 751 17.92 -45.99 -1.64
N VAL A 752 18.15 -44.70 -1.33
CA VAL A 752 17.67 -43.98 -0.14
C VAL A 752 16.77 -42.80 -0.54
N THR A 753 16.13 -42.13 0.42
CA THR A 753 15.20 -41.01 0.13
C THR A 753 15.95 -39.68 -0.04
N GLY A 754 15.34 -38.72 -0.75
CA GLY A 754 15.90 -37.37 -0.89
C GLY A 754 16.10 -36.64 0.45
N GLU A 755 15.38 -37.01 1.51
CA GLU A 755 15.59 -36.50 2.87
C GLU A 755 16.94 -36.96 3.46
N VAL A 756 17.31 -38.22 3.21
CA VAL A 756 18.61 -38.78 3.60
C VAL A 756 19.73 -38.12 2.81
N HIS A 757 19.55 -37.85 1.51
CA HIS A 757 20.49 -37.06 0.72
C HIS A 757 20.67 -35.65 1.30
N ALA A 758 19.58 -34.96 1.65
CA ALA A 758 19.64 -33.65 2.27
C ALA A 758 20.42 -33.66 3.60
N ALA A 759 20.14 -34.62 4.47
CA ALA A 759 20.84 -34.78 5.75
C ALA A 759 22.33 -35.13 5.55
N THR A 760 22.65 -35.99 4.58
CA THR A 760 24.02 -36.37 4.23
C THR A 760 24.81 -35.15 3.77
N VAL A 761 24.25 -34.33 2.87
CA VAL A 761 24.89 -33.10 2.39
C VAL A 761 25.15 -32.11 3.52
N ARG A 762 24.21 -31.92 4.46
CA ARG A 762 24.43 -31.07 5.64
C ARG A 762 25.60 -31.57 6.48
N LEU A 763 25.67 -32.88 6.72
CA LEU A 763 26.74 -33.51 7.46
C LEU A 763 28.11 -33.38 6.76
N LEU A 764 28.18 -33.60 5.44
CA LEU A 764 29.41 -33.41 4.66
C LEU A 764 29.95 -31.98 4.78
N ARG A 765 29.07 -30.98 4.72
CA ARG A 765 29.45 -29.57 4.89
C ARG A 765 29.97 -29.27 6.29
N ALA A 766 29.31 -29.81 7.32
CA ALA A 766 29.75 -29.67 8.70
C ALA A 766 31.13 -30.31 8.91
N LEU A 767 31.31 -31.58 8.52
CA LEU A 767 32.58 -32.30 8.66
C LEU A 767 33.71 -31.62 7.88
N ALA A 768 33.47 -31.18 6.64
CA ALA A 768 34.49 -30.48 5.86
C ALA A 768 34.85 -29.09 6.43
N ALA A 769 33.93 -28.43 7.12
CA ALA A 769 34.21 -27.17 7.81
C ALA A 769 35.01 -27.40 9.11
N ASP A 770 34.58 -28.32 9.95
CA ASP A 770 35.15 -28.54 11.28
C ASP A 770 36.47 -29.31 11.25
N HIS A 771 36.68 -30.16 10.24
CA HIS A 771 37.93 -30.91 10.03
C HIS A 771 38.76 -30.39 8.85
N ALA A 772 38.72 -29.09 8.58
CA ALA A 772 39.40 -28.48 7.43
C ALA A 772 40.92 -28.71 7.36
N SER A 773 41.57 -29.15 8.44
CA SER A 773 43.01 -29.49 8.47
C SER A 773 43.33 -30.96 8.17
N SER A 774 42.32 -31.86 8.12
CA SER A 774 42.54 -33.29 7.82
C SER A 774 42.26 -33.59 6.35
N GLU A 775 43.33 -33.83 5.59
CA GLU A 775 43.23 -34.25 4.18
C GLU A 775 42.49 -35.60 4.03
N ARG A 776 42.59 -36.49 5.03
CA ARG A 776 41.89 -37.78 5.03
C ARG A 776 40.39 -37.60 5.08
N VAL A 777 39.89 -36.74 5.97
CA VAL A 777 38.46 -36.44 6.12
C VAL A 777 37.93 -35.72 4.88
N LEU A 778 38.65 -34.72 4.37
CA LEU A 778 38.26 -33.99 3.16
C LEU A 778 38.17 -34.91 1.94
N ALA A 779 39.18 -35.75 1.70
CA ALA A 779 39.16 -36.71 0.59
C ALA A 779 37.98 -37.69 0.69
N ALA A 780 37.62 -38.13 1.90
CA ALA A 780 36.46 -38.99 2.11
C ALA A 780 35.13 -38.26 1.86
N CYS A 781 35.00 -37.00 2.29
CA CYS A 781 33.86 -36.16 1.97
C CYS A 781 33.68 -35.97 0.46
N GLU A 782 34.77 -35.74 -0.28
CA GLU A 782 34.75 -35.58 -1.74
C GLU A 782 34.30 -36.86 -2.46
N VAL A 783 34.74 -38.04 -2.01
CA VAL A 783 34.30 -39.32 -2.57
C VAL A 783 32.79 -39.49 -2.44
N ILE A 784 32.23 -39.21 -1.26
CA ILE A 784 30.78 -39.33 -1.01
C ILE A 784 30.02 -38.25 -1.77
N GLY A 785 30.52 -37.01 -1.76
CA GLY A 785 29.97 -35.91 -2.54
C GLY A 785 29.93 -36.23 -4.03
N GLY A 786 30.92 -36.96 -4.56
CA GLY A 786 30.98 -37.35 -5.97
C GLY A 786 29.90 -38.38 -6.31
N ALA A 787 29.73 -39.38 -5.46
CA ALA A 787 28.64 -40.36 -5.61
C ALA A 787 27.25 -39.70 -5.53
N LEU A 788 27.06 -38.68 -4.69
CA LEU A 788 25.81 -37.92 -4.63
C LEU A 788 25.53 -37.11 -5.91
N VAL A 789 26.56 -36.66 -6.62
CA VAL A 789 26.39 -36.01 -7.94
C VAL A 789 25.79 -37.00 -8.94
N GLU A 790 26.30 -38.23 -9.00
CA GLU A 790 25.75 -39.28 -9.87
C GLU A 790 24.30 -39.62 -9.52
N GLN A 791 23.93 -39.61 -8.23
CA GLN A 791 22.56 -39.84 -7.78
C GLN A 791 21.61 -38.68 -8.12
N ALA A 792 22.09 -37.44 -8.06
CA ALA A 792 21.30 -36.26 -8.42
C ALA A 792 20.81 -36.28 -9.88
N GLU A 793 21.48 -37.05 -10.75
CA GLU A 793 21.08 -37.29 -12.14
C GLU A 793 19.87 -38.22 -12.26
N GLN A 794 19.67 -39.13 -11.31
CA GLN A 794 18.75 -40.27 -11.43
C GLN A 794 17.40 -40.05 -10.72
N GLU A 795 17.31 -39.07 -9.81
CA GLU A 795 16.13 -38.87 -8.96
C GLU A 795 15.16 -37.78 -9.42
N GLY A 796 13.85 -38.11 -9.51
CA GLY A 796 12.71 -37.19 -9.35
C GLY A 796 12.48 -36.11 -10.43
N PRO A 797 11.35 -35.38 -10.39
CA PRO A 797 11.11 -34.22 -11.26
C PRO A 797 11.87 -32.98 -10.77
N ALA A 798 12.10 -32.02 -11.68
CA ALA A 798 12.82 -30.80 -11.37
C ALA A 798 12.04 -29.93 -10.37
N PRO A 799 12.69 -29.31 -9.38
CA PRO A 799 12.03 -28.33 -8.51
C PRO A 799 11.54 -27.14 -9.34
N ALA A 800 10.40 -26.57 -8.92
CA ALA A 800 9.92 -25.31 -9.51
C ALA A 800 10.91 -24.18 -9.21
N ALA A 801 10.89 -23.12 -10.03
CA ALA A 801 11.83 -22.00 -9.89
C ALA A 801 11.83 -21.35 -8.49
N MET A 802 10.69 -21.35 -7.77
CA MET A 802 10.60 -20.82 -6.41
C MET A 802 11.19 -21.73 -5.33
N ASP A 803 11.47 -23.01 -5.64
CA ASP A 803 11.94 -24.02 -4.70
C ASP A 803 13.40 -24.43 -4.93
N LEU A 804 14.11 -23.79 -5.88
CA LEU A 804 15.51 -24.12 -6.22
C LEU A 804 16.42 -24.12 -4.98
N PHE A 805 16.25 -23.16 -4.07
CA PHE A 805 17.06 -23.05 -2.85
C PHE A 805 16.70 -24.05 -1.75
N ASN A 806 15.55 -24.74 -1.87
CA ASN A 806 15.08 -25.72 -0.90
C ASN A 806 15.43 -27.18 -1.29
N ASP A 807 15.91 -27.41 -2.52
CA ASP A 807 16.35 -28.74 -2.97
C ASP A 807 17.72 -29.11 -2.38
N TRP A 808 17.93 -30.39 -2.06
CA TRP A 808 19.17 -30.87 -1.45
C TRP A 808 20.40 -30.70 -2.36
N SER A 809 20.23 -30.66 -3.69
CA SER A 809 21.32 -30.42 -4.62
C SER A 809 21.86 -28.99 -4.56
N TYR A 810 21.10 -28.03 -4.02
CA TYR A 810 21.62 -26.70 -3.67
C TYR A 810 22.74 -26.85 -2.65
N GLY A 811 22.49 -27.61 -1.58
CA GLY A 811 23.48 -27.91 -0.56
C GLY A 811 24.69 -28.67 -1.12
N LEU A 812 24.47 -29.63 -2.02
CA LEU A 812 25.55 -30.40 -2.65
C LEU A 812 26.43 -29.51 -3.53
N THR A 813 25.84 -28.65 -4.34
CA THR A 813 26.57 -27.70 -5.19
C THR A 813 27.35 -26.72 -4.32
N ALA A 814 26.73 -26.20 -3.25
CA ALA A 814 27.39 -25.31 -2.30
C ALA A 814 28.57 -26.00 -1.58
N PHE A 815 28.46 -27.28 -1.23
CA PHE A 815 29.56 -28.06 -0.68
C PHE A 815 30.78 -28.06 -1.61
N TRP A 816 30.58 -28.36 -2.90
CA TRP A 816 31.67 -28.41 -3.88
C TRP A 816 32.31 -27.05 -4.15
N VAL A 817 31.53 -25.96 -4.17
CA VAL A 817 32.07 -24.60 -4.27
C VAL A 817 32.88 -24.26 -3.02
N GLN A 818 32.37 -24.56 -1.83
CA GLN A 818 33.07 -24.31 -0.57
C GLN A 818 34.38 -25.09 -0.49
N GLU A 819 34.41 -26.34 -0.96
CA GLU A 819 35.63 -27.15 -1.00
C GLU A 819 36.66 -26.60 -2.01
N ALA A 820 36.21 -26.19 -3.20
CA ALA A 820 37.08 -25.54 -4.17
C ALA A 820 37.75 -24.28 -3.60
N VAL A 821 36.97 -23.41 -2.95
CA VAL A 821 37.48 -22.20 -2.29
C VAL A 821 38.44 -22.54 -1.14
N ARG A 822 38.10 -23.55 -0.32
CA ARG A 822 38.92 -24.00 0.80
C ARG A 822 40.29 -24.49 0.33
N ARG A 823 40.33 -25.42 -0.63
CA ARG A 823 41.59 -25.96 -1.17
C ARG A 823 42.40 -24.90 -1.91
N TRP A 824 41.74 -24.00 -2.63
CA TRP A 824 42.42 -22.87 -3.28
C TRP A 824 43.15 -21.98 -2.27
N ASN A 825 42.47 -21.61 -1.18
CA ASN A 825 43.04 -20.78 -0.13
C ASN A 825 44.17 -21.50 0.64
N ALA A 826 44.10 -22.82 0.79
CA ALA A 826 45.14 -23.63 1.43
C ALA A 826 46.38 -23.88 0.53
N THR A 827 46.28 -23.67 -0.78
CA THR A 827 47.38 -23.87 -1.73
C THR A 827 48.25 -22.62 -1.81
N ASP A 828 49.58 -22.82 -1.73
CA ASP A 828 50.59 -21.75 -1.95
C ASP A 828 50.32 -21.02 -3.26
N GLU A 829 50.48 -19.69 -3.27
CA GLU A 829 50.12 -18.83 -4.39
C GLU A 829 50.80 -19.24 -5.71
N ASP A 830 52.07 -19.66 -5.65
CA ASP A 830 52.86 -20.14 -6.80
C ASP A 830 52.40 -21.50 -7.37
N ARG A 831 51.53 -22.23 -6.66
CA ARG A 831 51.07 -23.59 -7.01
C ARG A 831 49.59 -23.68 -7.38
N ARG A 832 48.89 -22.55 -7.41
CA ARG A 832 47.47 -22.46 -7.77
C ARG A 832 47.28 -22.69 -9.29
N THR A 833 46.52 -23.72 -9.68
CA THR A 833 46.39 -24.18 -11.09
C THR A 833 44.94 -24.28 -11.60
N GLY A 834 44.02 -23.57 -10.95
CA GLY A 834 42.57 -23.60 -11.21
C GLY A 834 41.78 -24.37 -10.16
N LEU A 835 40.57 -24.80 -10.53
CA LEU A 835 39.73 -25.66 -9.69
C LEU A 835 40.45 -26.98 -9.39
N PRO A 836 40.42 -27.47 -8.14
CA PRO A 836 40.89 -28.82 -7.80
C PRO A 836 40.18 -29.88 -8.66
N GLU A 837 40.87 -30.96 -9.02
CA GLU A 837 40.37 -31.96 -9.98
C GLU A 837 39.02 -32.56 -9.57
N ALA A 838 38.84 -32.92 -8.29
CA ALA A 838 37.60 -33.46 -7.76
C ALA A 838 36.44 -32.46 -7.87
N SER A 839 36.64 -31.21 -7.40
CA SER A 839 35.64 -30.15 -7.51
C SER A 839 35.34 -29.81 -8.96
N ARG A 840 36.36 -29.74 -9.83
CA ARG A 840 36.18 -29.49 -11.27
C ARG A 840 35.29 -30.55 -11.90
N ALA A 841 35.57 -31.84 -11.66
CA ALA A 841 34.77 -32.93 -12.21
C ALA A 841 33.31 -32.87 -11.71
N ALA A 842 33.10 -32.71 -10.40
CA ALA A 842 31.78 -32.66 -9.80
C ALA A 842 30.95 -31.45 -10.28
N LEU A 843 31.53 -30.26 -10.28
CA LEU A 843 30.86 -29.04 -10.75
C LEU A 843 30.54 -29.11 -12.24
N THR A 844 31.42 -29.71 -13.06
CA THR A 844 31.17 -29.91 -14.49
C THR A 844 29.97 -30.84 -14.70
N ALA A 845 29.91 -31.97 -13.99
CA ALA A 845 28.78 -32.89 -14.08
C ALA A 845 27.44 -32.23 -13.69
N LEU A 846 27.44 -31.40 -12.64
CA LEU A 846 26.24 -30.70 -12.18
C LEU A 846 25.75 -29.61 -13.15
N VAL A 847 26.66 -28.92 -13.85
CA VAL A 847 26.32 -27.83 -14.80
C VAL A 847 26.01 -28.33 -16.19
N ASP A 848 26.85 -29.23 -16.73
CA ASP A 848 26.69 -29.76 -18.09
C ASP A 848 25.65 -30.88 -18.16
N GLY A 849 25.20 -31.37 -17.00
CA GLY A 849 24.17 -32.38 -16.87
C GLY A 849 22.86 -31.97 -17.55
N ARG A 850 22.12 -32.96 -18.05
CA ARG A 850 20.75 -32.77 -18.57
C ARG A 850 19.73 -33.40 -17.65
N HIS A 851 19.87 -33.16 -16.35
CA HIS A 851 19.06 -33.80 -15.34
C HIS A 851 18.18 -32.78 -14.59
N PRO A 852 17.15 -33.24 -13.86
CA PRO A 852 16.13 -32.37 -13.28
C PRO A 852 16.66 -31.30 -12.29
N ARG A 853 17.86 -31.49 -11.75
CA ARG A 853 18.46 -30.61 -10.73
C ARG A 853 19.58 -29.72 -11.26
N THR A 854 19.86 -29.74 -12.57
CA THR A 854 20.83 -28.85 -13.21
C THR A 854 20.51 -27.38 -12.97
N LEU A 855 19.22 -26.99 -12.99
CA LEU A 855 18.80 -25.61 -12.73
C LEU A 855 19.20 -25.13 -11.32
N THR A 856 19.09 -26.00 -10.32
CA THR A 856 19.51 -25.70 -8.94
C THR A 856 21.02 -25.51 -8.85
N ALA A 857 21.79 -26.38 -9.52
CA ALA A 857 23.25 -26.25 -9.56
C ALA A 857 23.68 -24.96 -10.25
N VAL A 858 23.08 -24.63 -11.40
CA VAL A 858 23.33 -23.39 -12.15
C VAL A 858 23.04 -22.16 -11.28
N ALA A 859 21.90 -22.12 -10.58
CA ALA A 859 21.58 -21.01 -9.67
C ALA A 859 22.61 -20.87 -8.54
N THR A 860 23.01 -21.99 -7.92
CA THR A 860 24.00 -21.99 -6.82
C THR A 860 25.37 -21.51 -7.29
N LEU A 861 25.79 -21.93 -8.48
CA LEU A 861 27.09 -21.55 -9.05
C LEU A 861 27.08 -20.10 -9.52
N ALA A 862 25.98 -19.63 -10.09
CA ALA A 862 25.79 -18.23 -10.44
C ALA A 862 25.90 -17.30 -9.22
N GLN A 863 25.38 -17.72 -8.05
CA GLN A 863 25.54 -17.00 -6.79
C GLN A 863 27.02 -16.84 -6.36
N ASN A 864 27.88 -17.77 -6.77
CA ASN A 864 29.31 -17.81 -6.43
C ASN A 864 30.21 -17.43 -7.62
N LEU A 865 29.65 -16.86 -8.69
CA LEU A 865 30.34 -16.59 -9.95
C LEU A 865 31.67 -15.85 -9.79
N PRO A 866 31.79 -14.77 -8.99
CA PRO A 866 33.06 -14.06 -8.87
C PRO A 866 34.17 -14.89 -8.22
N ALA A 867 33.82 -15.76 -7.27
CA ALA A 867 34.79 -16.67 -6.65
C ALA A 867 35.27 -17.72 -7.67
N LEU A 868 34.36 -18.26 -8.48
CA LEU A 868 34.69 -19.22 -9.53
C LEU A 868 35.56 -18.60 -10.63
N VAL A 869 35.28 -17.36 -11.05
CA VAL A 869 36.14 -16.61 -11.99
C VAL A 869 37.53 -16.39 -11.39
N ALA A 870 37.63 -16.06 -10.10
CA ALA A 870 38.92 -15.84 -9.43
C ALA A 870 39.76 -17.13 -9.30
N ILE A 871 39.10 -18.29 -9.17
CA ILE A 871 39.77 -19.59 -9.05
C ILE A 871 40.13 -20.15 -10.44
N ASP A 872 39.18 -20.20 -11.37
CA ASP A 872 39.34 -20.80 -12.70
C ASP A 872 38.42 -20.13 -13.72
N GLU A 873 38.88 -19.00 -14.26
CA GLU A 873 38.14 -18.24 -15.28
C GLU A 873 37.86 -19.07 -16.54
N ASN A 874 38.82 -19.91 -16.97
CA ASN A 874 38.66 -20.71 -18.19
C ASN A 874 37.56 -21.76 -18.04
N TRP A 875 37.50 -22.44 -16.90
CA TRP A 875 36.40 -23.36 -16.61
C TRP A 875 35.07 -22.61 -16.53
N THR A 876 35.03 -21.50 -15.79
CA THR A 876 33.80 -20.73 -15.57
C THR A 876 33.22 -20.16 -16.86
N THR A 877 34.09 -19.67 -17.74
CA THR A 877 33.68 -19.13 -19.06
C THR A 877 33.21 -20.22 -20.02
N THR A 878 33.74 -21.44 -19.91
CA THR A 878 33.38 -22.57 -20.76
C THR A 878 32.07 -23.23 -20.34
N HIS A 879 31.86 -23.43 -19.03
CA HIS A 879 30.76 -24.24 -18.51
C HIS A 879 29.61 -23.41 -17.93
N LEU A 880 29.90 -22.35 -17.15
CA LEU A 880 28.87 -21.61 -16.42
C LEU A 880 28.34 -20.38 -17.18
N LEU A 881 29.20 -19.59 -17.83
CA LEU A 881 28.75 -18.38 -18.56
C LEU A 881 27.69 -18.65 -19.65
N PRO A 882 27.73 -19.75 -20.43
CA PRO A 882 26.68 -20.05 -21.39
C PRO A 882 25.29 -20.18 -20.76
N ALA A 883 25.21 -20.56 -19.47
CA ALA A 883 23.96 -20.67 -18.74
C ALA A 883 23.24 -19.32 -18.56
N PHE A 884 23.94 -18.18 -18.67
CA PHE A 884 23.36 -16.84 -18.54
C PHE A 884 22.72 -16.32 -19.83
N ASP A 885 22.93 -16.99 -20.97
CA ASP A 885 22.43 -16.54 -22.28
C ASP A 885 20.96 -16.93 -22.48
N TRP A 886 20.09 -15.91 -22.57
CA TRP A 886 18.64 -16.13 -22.74
C TRP A 886 18.29 -16.70 -24.12
N ALA A 887 19.17 -16.52 -25.11
CA ALA A 887 18.99 -17.07 -26.44
C ALA A 887 19.27 -18.58 -26.51
N ALA A 888 20.04 -19.12 -25.55
CA ALA A 888 20.39 -20.54 -25.50
C ALA A 888 19.27 -21.38 -24.85
N ASP A 889 18.93 -21.06 -23.60
CA ASP A 889 17.81 -21.68 -22.87
C ASP A 889 17.25 -20.73 -21.81
N THR A 890 15.97 -20.39 -21.95
CA THR A 890 15.28 -19.45 -21.06
C THR A 890 15.15 -19.97 -19.63
N ALA A 891 14.97 -21.28 -19.42
CA ALA A 891 14.82 -21.84 -18.07
C ALA A 891 16.16 -21.79 -17.31
N THR A 892 17.24 -22.21 -17.97
CA THR A 892 18.61 -22.15 -17.44
C THR A 892 19.07 -20.71 -17.19
N ALA A 893 18.84 -19.80 -18.15
CA ALA A 893 19.14 -18.38 -17.96
C ALA A 893 18.39 -17.79 -16.77
N ARG A 894 17.09 -18.10 -16.63
CA ARG A 894 16.32 -17.66 -15.46
C ARG A 894 16.92 -18.18 -14.16
N ALA A 895 17.32 -19.44 -14.09
CA ALA A 895 17.93 -20.03 -12.90
C ALA A 895 19.27 -19.34 -12.56
N ALA A 896 20.14 -19.13 -13.56
CA ALA A 896 21.41 -18.43 -13.41
C ALA A 896 21.21 -17.01 -12.86
N TRP A 897 20.31 -16.23 -13.48
CA TRP A 897 20.01 -14.86 -13.04
C TRP A 897 19.33 -14.80 -11.67
N THR A 898 18.48 -15.79 -11.34
CA THR A 898 17.88 -15.91 -9.99
C THR A 898 18.97 -16.11 -8.93
N GLY A 899 19.92 -17.01 -9.19
CA GLY A 899 21.04 -17.26 -8.29
C GLY A 899 21.99 -16.08 -8.14
N TYR A 900 22.36 -15.46 -9.26
CA TYR A 900 23.27 -14.29 -9.27
C TYR A 900 22.64 -13.08 -8.56
N LEU A 901 21.38 -12.74 -8.85
CA LEU A 901 20.70 -11.59 -8.26
C LEU A 901 20.29 -11.82 -6.80
N ALA A 902 20.23 -13.06 -6.30
CA ALA A 902 19.95 -13.33 -4.89
C ALA A 902 21.07 -12.85 -3.95
N ALA A 903 22.32 -12.83 -4.42
CA ALA A 903 23.47 -12.28 -3.69
C ALA A 903 24.47 -11.65 -4.68
N PRO A 904 24.13 -10.49 -5.27
CA PRO A 904 24.90 -9.93 -6.38
C PRO A 904 26.25 -9.45 -5.88
N TYR A 905 27.30 -10.16 -6.30
CA TYR A 905 28.69 -9.76 -6.11
C TYR A 905 29.35 -9.62 -7.48
N TRP A 906 30.18 -8.60 -7.65
CA TRP A 906 30.79 -8.30 -8.94
C TRP A 906 32.14 -7.61 -8.77
N ASN A 907 32.94 -7.70 -9.82
CA ASN A 907 34.15 -6.90 -10.06
C ASN A 907 34.20 -6.56 -11.56
N GLU A 908 35.11 -5.69 -11.99
CA GLU A 908 35.18 -5.26 -13.41
C GLU A 908 35.30 -6.45 -14.36
N ARG A 909 36.05 -7.50 -13.98
CA ARG A 909 36.21 -8.69 -14.83
C ARG A 909 34.91 -9.47 -15.00
N VAL A 910 34.16 -9.70 -13.92
CA VAL A 910 32.85 -10.38 -13.96
C VAL A 910 31.84 -9.55 -14.75
N LEU A 911 31.86 -8.23 -14.59
CA LEU A 911 31.00 -7.32 -15.34
C LEU A 911 31.26 -7.40 -16.86
N GLU A 912 32.53 -7.40 -17.27
CA GLU A 912 32.91 -7.57 -18.69
C GLU A 912 32.38 -8.89 -19.27
N LEU A 913 32.52 -9.98 -18.52
CA LEU A 913 32.09 -11.31 -18.93
C LEU A 913 30.56 -11.42 -19.03
N LEU A 914 29.82 -10.86 -18.07
CA LEU A 914 28.36 -10.92 -18.04
C LEU A 914 27.67 -9.86 -18.91
N ARG A 915 28.38 -8.82 -19.35
CA ARG A 915 27.79 -7.67 -20.07
C ARG A 915 26.84 -8.11 -21.21
N PRO A 916 27.20 -9.01 -22.14
CA PRO A 916 26.31 -9.39 -23.23
C PRO A 916 24.98 -9.99 -22.73
N SER A 917 25.05 -10.84 -21.72
CA SER A 917 23.88 -11.51 -21.13
C SER A 917 23.06 -10.56 -20.23
N LEU A 918 23.71 -9.64 -19.52
CA LEU A 918 23.06 -8.62 -18.69
C LEU A 918 22.16 -7.71 -19.53
N LEU A 919 22.62 -7.32 -20.73
CA LEU A 919 21.81 -6.50 -21.64
C LEU A 919 20.51 -7.19 -22.05
N GLN A 920 20.51 -8.52 -22.15
CA GLN A 920 19.31 -9.31 -22.47
C GLN A 920 18.32 -9.35 -21.29
N CYS A 921 18.80 -9.29 -20.03
CA CYS A 921 17.94 -9.33 -18.85
C CYS A 921 16.90 -8.22 -18.83
N PHE A 922 17.24 -7.05 -19.37
CA PHE A 922 16.36 -5.90 -19.31
C PHE A 922 15.04 -6.13 -20.05
N THR A 923 15.03 -7.00 -21.07
CA THR A 923 13.80 -7.42 -21.77
C THR A 923 13.20 -8.71 -21.21
N HIS A 924 14.02 -9.68 -20.78
CA HIS A 924 13.55 -11.00 -20.37
C HIS A 924 13.04 -11.09 -18.91
N ILE A 925 13.60 -10.30 -17.98
CA ILE A 925 13.17 -10.27 -16.58
C ILE A 925 12.11 -9.17 -16.42
N GLN A 926 10.84 -9.58 -16.31
CA GLN A 926 9.68 -8.70 -16.11
C GLN A 926 8.83 -9.11 -14.89
N ASP A 927 9.24 -10.14 -14.13
CA ASP A 927 8.50 -10.58 -12.95
C ASP A 927 8.72 -9.65 -11.76
N GLU A 928 7.69 -9.49 -10.93
CA GLU A 928 7.68 -8.55 -9.78
C GLU A 928 8.72 -8.89 -8.70
N GLN A 929 9.25 -10.13 -8.68
CA GLN A 929 10.19 -10.57 -7.65
C GLN A 929 11.64 -10.24 -7.99
N LEU A 930 12.11 -10.56 -9.20
CA LEU A 930 13.50 -10.35 -9.62
C LEU A 930 13.76 -8.96 -10.21
N ARG A 931 12.74 -8.32 -10.79
CA ARG A 931 12.91 -7.04 -11.47
C ARG A 931 13.46 -5.93 -10.56
N PRO A 932 12.96 -5.73 -9.32
CA PRO A 932 13.50 -4.71 -8.42
C PRO A 932 14.99 -4.93 -8.12
N THR A 933 15.40 -6.18 -7.89
CA THR A 933 16.80 -6.53 -7.58
C THR A 933 17.72 -6.26 -8.77
N LEU A 934 17.28 -6.54 -10.00
CA LEU A 934 18.01 -6.18 -11.22
C LEU A 934 18.17 -4.66 -11.34
N VAL A 935 17.12 -3.90 -11.08
CA VAL A 935 17.14 -2.43 -11.13
C VAL A 935 18.15 -1.86 -10.14
N THR A 936 18.11 -2.32 -8.88
CA THR A 936 19.07 -1.87 -7.86
C THR A 936 20.49 -2.32 -8.15
N HIS A 937 20.66 -3.50 -8.75
CA HIS A 937 21.99 -3.98 -9.15
C HIS A 937 22.60 -3.11 -10.25
N VAL A 938 21.83 -2.72 -11.28
CA VAL A 938 22.31 -1.78 -12.31
C VAL A 938 22.69 -0.43 -11.72
N ALA A 939 21.94 0.07 -10.73
CA ALA A 939 22.29 1.30 -10.02
C ALA A 939 23.61 1.17 -9.26
N ASP A 940 23.81 0.07 -8.51
CA ASP A 940 25.07 -0.20 -7.81
C ASP A 940 26.24 -0.34 -8.81
N LEU A 941 26.05 -0.98 -9.98
CA LEU A 941 27.06 -1.01 -11.05
C LEU A 941 27.46 0.40 -11.50
N CYS A 942 26.50 1.30 -11.75
CA CYS A 942 26.79 2.67 -12.18
C CYS A 942 27.58 3.48 -11.14
N LEU A 943 27.35 3.23 -9.85
CA LEU A 943 28.00 3.96 -8.76
C LEU A 943 29.42 3.48 -8.48
N TYR A 944 29.66 2.17 -8.48
CA TYR A 944 30.96 1.65 -8.06
C TYR A 944 31.85 1.22 -9.23
N SER A 945 31.32 0.98 -10.44
CA SER A 945 32.16 0.60 -11.59
C SER A 945 32.82 1.82 -12.22
N ALA A 946 34.06 1.65 -12.68
CA ALA A 946 34.77 2.67 -13.44
C ALA A 946 34.13 2.94 -14.81
N THR A 947 33.41 1.95 -15.37
CA THR A 947 32.98 1.96 -16.78
C THR A 947 31.47 1.81 -16.98
N ALA A 948 30.73 1.18 -16.06
CA ALA A 948 29.33 0.80 -16.30
C ALA A 948 28.38 1.98 -16.62
N ALA A 949 28.62 3.14 -16.01
CA ALA A 949 27.84 4.36 -16.24
C ALA A 949 28.21 5.10 -17.53
N GLN A 950 29.35 4.74 -18.15
CA GLN A 950 29.81 5.43 -19.36
C GLN A 950 28.95 5.06 -20.57
N PRO A 951 28.60 6.04 -21.43
CA PRO A 951 27.75 5.81 -22.61
C PRO A 951 28.26 4.71 -23.54
N GLU A 952 29.58 4.63 -23.73
CA GLU A 952 30.27 3.61 -24.55
C GLU A 952 30.17 2.19 -23.98
N HIS A 953 29.96 2.06 -22.67
CA HIS A 953 29.72 0.77 -22.03
C HIS A 953 28.29 0.27 -22.30
N GLY A 954 27.36 1.15 -22.65
CA GLY A 954 26.03 0.80 -23.18
C GLY A 954 25.03 0.20 -22.19
N ILE A 955 25.45 -0.22 -20.98
CA ILE A 955 24.56 -0.80 -19.94
C ILE A 955 23.46 0.18 -19.58
N LEU A 956 23.84 1.39 -19.14
CA LEU A 956 22.89 2.40 -18.69
C LEU A 956 21.93 2.81 -19.83
N THR A 957 22.46 3.02 -21.04
CA THR A 957 21.63 3.37 -22.22
C THR A 957 20.62 2.28 -22.55
N ALA A 958 21.04 1.01 -22.56
CA ALA A 958 20.17 -0.12 -22.84
C ALA A 958 19.11 -0.32 -21.75
N PHE A 959 19.51 -0.20 -20.47
CA PHE A 959 18.60 -0.28 -19.32
C PHE A 959 17.50 0.77 -19.44
N LEU A 960 17.85 2.05 -19.63
CA LEU A 960 16.87 3.14 -19.72
C LEU A 960 15.89 2.96 -20.89
N SER A 961 16.39 2.45 -22.02
CA SER A 961 15.61 2.28 -23.25
C SER A 961 14.60 1.12 -23.18
N SER A 962 14.85 0.13 -22.32
CA SER A 962 14.03 -1.08 -22.18
C SER A 962 13.19 -1.10 -20.89
N SER A 963 13.47 -0.20 -19.95
CA SER A 963 12.81 -0.13 -18.65
C SER A 963 11.47 0.60 -18.69
N SER A 964 10.59 0.27 -17.75
CA SER A 964 9.33 1.01 -17.53
C SER A 964 9.57 2.34 -16.79
N ASP A 965 8.54 3.19 -16.71
CA ASP A 965 8.59 4.41 -15.86
C ASP A 965 8.79 4.05 -14.39
N THR A 966 8.23 2.92 -13.93
CA THR A 966 8.37 2.44 -12.55
C THR A 966 9.80 1.99 -12.25
N ASP A 967 10.43 1.26 -13.18
CA ASP A 967 11.82 0.84 -13.05
C ASP A 967 12.78 2.03 -13.01
N ARG A 968 12.60 3.03 -13.90
CA ARG A 968 13.43 4.22 -13.94
C ARG A 968 13.30 5.06 -12.66
N LYS A 969 12.07 5.17 -12.14
CA LYS A 969 11.82 5.80 -10.84
C LYS A 969 12.56 5.08 -9.71
N LEU A 970 12.43 3.75 -9.62
CA LEU A 970 13.11 2.95 -8.60
C LEU A 970 14.64 3.07 -8.72
N TRP A 971 15.17 3.03 -9.95
CA TRP A 971 16.60 3.21 -10.22
C TRP A 971 17.09 4.57 -9.71
N ALA A 972 16.38 5.66 -10.06
CA ALA A 972 16.77 7.01 -9.67
C ALA A 972 16.72 7.21 -8.15
N GLN A 973 15.70 6.64 -7.51
CA GLN A 973 15.57 6.62 -6.05
C GLN A 973 16.75 5.89 -5.39
N HIS A 974 17.12 4.71 -5.90
CA HIS A 974 18.23 3.93 -5.35
C HIS A 974 19.57 4.64 -5.50
N ILE A 975 19.83 5.30 -6.64
CA ILE A 975 21.02 6.14 -6.83
C ILE A 975 21.10 7.23 -5.76
N GLY A 976 20.00 7.97 -5.54
CA GLY A 976 19.96 9.05 -4.55
C GLY A 976 20.23 8.56 -3.12
N TRP A 977 19.56 7.47 -2.75
CA TRP A 977 19.77 6.83 -1.46
C TRP A 977 21.21 6.37 -1.25
N ARG A 978 21.84 5.76 -2.26
CA ARG A 978 23.24 5.32 -2.19
C ARG A 978 24.22 6.49 -2.14
N LEU A 979 24.04 7.52 -2.98
CA LEU A 979 24.88 8.72 -2.96
C LEU A 979 24.89 9.37 -1.57
N GLY A 980 23.72 9.45 -0.90
CA GLY A 980 23.62 9.95 0.46
C GLY A 980 24.28 9.08 1.55
N LYS A 981 24.75 7.87 1.23
CA LYS A 981 25.49 6.97 2.14
C LYS A 981 27.00 6.93 1.87
N LEU A 982 27.45 7.45 0.73
CA LEU A 982 28.87 7.53 0.40
C LEU A 982 29.57 8.59 1.24
N GLN A 983 30.90 8.49 1.34
CA GLN A 983 31.68 9.61 1.87
C GLN A 983 31.58 10.81 0.92
N PRO A 984 31.61 12.07 1.41
CA PRO A 984 31.43 13.26 0.57
C PRO A 984 32.34 13.29 -0.67
N ALA A 985 33.61 12.91 -0.52
CA ALA A 985 34.57 12.84 -1.62
C ALA A 985 34.20 11.80 -2.71
N GLU A 986 33.59 10.67 -2.32
CA GLU A 986 33.16 9.62 -3.25
C GLU A 986 31.87 9.99 -3.98
N ALA A 987 30.95 10.67 -3.28
CA ALA A 987 29.73 11.22 -3.88
C ALA A 987 30.07 12.30 -4.94
N GLN A 988 30.96 13.22 -4.59
CA GLN A 988 31.47 14.23 -5.53
C GLN A 988 32.21 13.58 -6.71
N GLY A 989 33.05 12.56 -6.46
CA GLY A 989 33.73 11.82 -7.53
C GLY A 989 32.76 11.16 -8.52
N ASN A 990 31.62 10.63 -8.05
CA ASN A 990 30.57 10.12 -8.92
C ASN A 990 29.91 11.22 -9.75
N TRP A 991 29.72 12.40 -9.14
CA TRP A 991 29.14 13.55 -9.81
C TRP A 991 29.97 14.01 -11.01
N GLU A 992 31.27 14.16 -10.77
CA GLU A 992 32.25 14.56 -11.79
C GLU A 992 32.44 13.47 -12.86
N ARG A 993 32.38 12.19 -12.46
CA ARG A 993 32.60 11.06 -13.38
C ARG A 993 31.46 10.86 -14.37
N TRP A 994 30.20 10.94 -13.93
CA TRP A 994 29.07 10.59 -14.80
C TRP A 994 27.72 11.24 -14.47
N VAL A 995 27.39 11.52 -13.20
CA VAL A 995 26.03 11.94 -12.82
C VAL A 995 25.62 13.25 -13.49
N ARG A 996 26.53 14.24 -13.53
CA ARG A 996 26.30 15.53 -14.21
C ARG A 996 25.92 15.34 -15.68
N ASP A 997 26.76 14.62 -16.41
CA ASP A 997 26.61 14.42 -17.86
C ASP A 997 25.38 13.54 -18.17
N TYR A 998 25.09 12.57 -17.30
CA TYR A 998 23.86 11.79 -17.35
C TYR A 998 22.63 12.69 -17.21
N TRP A 999 22.56 13.51 -16.16
CA TRP A 999 21.39 14.35 -15.89
C TRP A 999 21.16 15.36 -17.02
N ALA A 1000 22.22 16.00 -17.53
CA ALA A 1000 22.13 16.89 -18.68
C ALA A 1000 21.51 16.19 -19.92
N ARG A 1001 21.90 14.95 -20.20
CA ARG A 1001 21.31 14.16 -21.30
C ARG A 1001 19.86 13.78 -21.05
N ARG A 1002 19.47 13.51 -19.79
CA ARG A 1002 18.07 13.24 -19.43
C ARG A 1002 17.19 14.46 -19.69
N LEU A 1003 17.67 15.68 -19.42
CA LEU A 1003 16.96 16.93 -19.74
C LEU A 1003 16.72 17.08 -21.24
N ASP A 1004 17.65 16.62 -22.08
CA ASP A 1004 17.49 16.55 -23.53
C ASP A 1004 16.63 15.36 -24.00
N ASN A 1005 15.97 14.64 -23.08
CA ASN A 1005 15.15 13.45 -23.32
C ASN A 1005 15.91 12.31 -24.03
N ARG A 1006 17.19 12.10 -23.66
CA ARG A 1006 18.02 11.00 -24.17
C ARG A 1006 18.28 9.93 -23.10
N PRO A 1007 18.22 8.62 -23.42
CA PRO A 1007 17.69 8.05 -24.66
C PRO A 1007 16.16 8.10 -24.76
N VAL A 1008 15.47 8.27 -23.62
CA VAL A 1008 14.01 8.34 -23.51
C VAL A 1008 13.58 9.62 -22.79
N ARG A 1009 12.29 9.94 -22.77
CA ARG A 1009 11.78 11.11 -22.04
C ARG A 1009 12.07 11.02 -20.53
N LEU A 1010 12.42 12.13 -19.89
CA LEU A 1010 12.47 12.25 -18.43
C LEU A 1010 11.05 12.56 -17.91
N THR A 1011 10.52 11.71 -17.04
CA THR A 1011 9.18 11.90 -16.45
C THR A 1011 9.26 12.73 -15.18
N ALA A 1012 8.12 13.32 -14.77
CA ALA A 1012 8.06 14.13 -13.55
C ALA A 1012 8.31 13.30 -12.29
N ASP A 1013 7.84 12.05 -12.26
CA ASP A 1013 8.06 11.13 -11.14
C ASP A 1013 9.53 10.68 -11.04
N GLU A 1014 10.20 10.43 -12.18
CA GLU A 1014 11.64 10.12 -12.23
C GLU A 1014 12.46 11.32 -11.77
N GLY A 1015 12.21 12.52 -12.32
CA GLY A 1015 12.90 13.75 -11.94
C GLY A 1015 12.69 14.10 -10.46
N GLY A 1016 11.51 13.80 -9.93
CA GLY A 1016 11.20 13.94 -8.50
C GLY A 1016 12.11 13.11 -7.59
N GLN A 1017 12.51 11.89 -7.99
CA GLN A 1017 13.44 11.07 -7.21
C GLN A 1017 14.87 11.60 -7.21
N MET A 1018 15.24 12.43 -8.20
CA MET A 1018 16.58 12.99 -8.31
C MET A 1018 16.83 14.14 -7.31
N LEU A 1019 15.81 14.59 -6.57
CA LEU A 1019 15.97 15.55 -5.47
C LEU A 1019 17.02 15.08 -4.43
N ASP A 1020 17.00 13.79 -4.12
CA ASP A 1020 17.93 13.20 -3.15
C ASP A 1020 19.39 13.18 -3.63
N TRP A 1021 19.65 13.56 -4.89
CA TRP A 1021 21.00 13.63 -5.46
C TRP A 1021 21.64 15.00 -5.21
N VAL A 1022 20.85 16.02 -4.86
CA VAL A 1022 21.31 17.42 -4.77
C VAL A 1022 22.20 17.65 -3.55
N LEU A 1023 21.81 17.20 -2.36
CA LEU A 1023 22.61 17.37 -1.14
C LEU A 1023 23.94 16.58 -1.19
N PRO A 1024 23.99 15.33 -1.68
CA PRO A 1024 25.25 14.59 -1.86
C PRO A 1024 26.23 15.23 -2.85
N ALA A 1025 25.82 16.18 -3.68
CA ALA A 1025 26.71 16.86 -4.63
C ALA A 1025 27.78 17.73 -3.93
N GLY A 1026 27.62 18.05 -2.64
CA GLY A 1026 28.61 18.77 -1.84
C GLY A 1026 28.93 20.14 -2.44
N ASP A 1027 30.21 20.40 -2.74
CA ASP A 1027 30.69 21.65 -3.35
C ASP A 1027 30.05 21.96 -4.71
N LEU A 1028 29.47 20.95 -5.38
CA LEU A 1028 28.78 21.08 -6.67
C LEU A 1028 27.26 21.32 -6.51
N PHE A 1029 26.81 21.62 -5.29
CA PHE A 1029 25.42 21.91 -4.95
C PHE A 1029 24.76 22.96 -5.88
N PRO A 1030 25.38 24.12 -6.19
CA PRO A 1030 24.79 25.10 -7.10
C PRO A 1030 24.47 24.54 -8.50
N GLU A 1031 25.35 23.70 -9.04
CA GLU A 1031 25.15 23.07 -10.34
C GLU A 1031 24.00 22.04 -10.29
N ALA A 1032 23.95 21.24 -9.22
CA ALA A 1032 22.89 20.25 -9.00
C ALA A 1032 21.50 20.91 -8.90
N VAL A 1033 21.39 22.04 -8.19
CA VAL A 1033 20.16 22.85 -8.13
C VAL A 1033 19.77 23.33 -9.54
N GLY A 1034 20.73 23.87 -10.30
CA GLY A 1034 20.48 24.34 -11.67
C GLY A 1034 19.96 23.26 -12.63
N LEU A 1035 20.36 21.99 -12.42
CA LEU A 1035 19.84 20.84 -13.18
C LEU A 1035 18.45 20.42 -12.71
N LEU A 1036 18.21 20.36 -11.40
CA LEU A 1036 16.91 19.99 -10.85
C LEU A 1036 15.82 21.00 -11.23
N VAL A 1037 16.09 22.30 -11.14
CA VAL A 1037 15.10 23.36 -11.46
C VAL A 1037 14.62 23.29 -12.93
N LYS A 1038 15.47 22.78 -13.83
CA LYS A 1038 15.13 22.54 -15.25
C LYS A 1038 14.43 21.20 -15.49
N SER A 1039 14.44 20.31 -14.50
CA SER A 1039 13.87 18.98 -14.63
C SER A 1039 12.35 19.02 -14.48
N PRO A 1040 11.60 18.23 -15.26
CA PRO A 1040 10.20 17.98 -14.93
C PRO A 1040 10.19 17.23 -13.59
N SER A 1041 9.50 17.77 -12.61
CA SER A 1041 9.53 17.27 -11.24
C SER A 1041 8.13 17.16 -10.66
N ARG A 1042 7.87 16.09 -9.94
CA ARG A 1042 6.69 15.89 -9.09
C ARG A 1042 7.15 15.25 -7.79
N PHE A 1043 6.87 15.89 -6.67
CA PHE A 1043 7.35 15.45 -5.36
C PHE A 1043 6.18 14.92 -4.53
N PRO A 1044 6.02 13.59 -4.35
CA PRO A 1044 4.95 13.03 -3.51
C PRO A 1044 5.15 13.28 -1.99
N GLY A 1045 6.31 13.79 -1.60
CA GLY A 1045 6.63 14.22 -0.24
C GLY A 1045 8.06 14.75 -0.15
N ALA A 1046 8.29 15.73 0.74
CA ALA A 1046 9.59 16.39 0.89
C ALA A 1046 10.08 16.48 2.35
N PHE A 1047 9.47 15.71 3.27
CA PHE A 1047 9.79 15.75 4.70
C PHE A 1047 11.27 15.56 5.01
N LEU A 1048 11.78 14.38 4.65
CA LEU A 1048 13.16 14.00 4.96
C LEU A 1048 14.15 14.95 4.30
N PHE A 1049 13.80 15.46 3.11
CA PHE A 1049 14.59 16.46 2.39
C PHE A 1049 14.68 17.78 3.16
N PHE A 1050 13.56 18.42 3.51
CA PHE A 1050 13.58 19.71 4.23
C PHE A 1050 14.18 19.59 5.63
N ARG A 1051 13.98 18.45 6.30
CA ARG A 1051 14.65 18.14 7.57
C ARG A 1051 16.17 18.11 7.41
N ASN A 1052 16.67 17.41 6.38
CA ASN A 1052 18.11 17.34 6.11
C ASN A 1052 18.68 18.68 5.62
N LEU A 1053 17.90 19.45 4.86
CA LEU A 1053 18.30 20.76 4.34
C LEU A 1053 18.45 21.80 5.47
N LYS A 1054 17.55 21.77 6.46
CA LYS A 1054 17.59 22.66 7.64
C LYS A 1054 18.92 22.57 8.40
N ASP A 1055 19.44 21.36 8.55
CA ASP A 1055 20.66 21.08 9.31
C ASP A 1055 21.93 21.09 8.44
N SER A 1056 21.79 21.38 7.14
CA SER A 1056 22.89 21.34 6.16
C SER A 1056 23.67 22.66 6.11
N PRO A 1057 25.02 22.64 6.01
CA PRO A 1057 25.83 23.85 5.88
C PRO A 1057 25.53 24.65 4.60
N VAL A 1058 24.99 23.99 3.56
CA VAL A 1058 24.65 24.63 2.27
C VAL A 1058 23.64 25.77 2.41
N LEU A 1059 22.81 25.76 3.45
CA LEU A 1059 21.85 26.81 3.74
C LEU A 1059 22.53 28.16 4.02
N ALA A 1060 23.70 28.13 4.67
CA ALA A 1060 24.49 29.33 4.95
C ALA A 1060 25.49 29.66 3.83
N GLU A 1061 26.03 28.64 3.17
CA GLU A 1061 27.06 28.78 2.12
C GLU A 1061 26.48 29.19 0.76
N HIS A 1062 25.27 28.71 0.43
CA HIS A 1062 24.60 28.89 -0.87
C HIS A 1062 23.13 29.32 -0.70
N PRO A 1063 22.85 30.50 -0.12
CA PRO A 1063 21.49 30.94 0.16
C PRO A 1063 20.64 31.15 -1.10
N THR A 1064 21.24 31.61 -2.20
CA THR A 1064 20.53 31.86 -3.47
C THR A 1064 20.02 30.58 -4.10
N GLU A 1065 20.89 29.58 -4.25
CA GLU A 1065 20.54 28.29 -4.81
C GLU A 1065 19.60 27.52 -3.89
N THR A 1066 19.79 27.64 -2.56
CA THR A 1066 18.86 27.05 -1.59
C THR A 1066 17.46 27.65 -1.68
N ALA A 1067 17.33 28.96 -1.90
CA ALA A 1067 16.03 29.60 -2.12
C ALA A 1067 15.37 29.11 -3.43
N GLN A 1068 16.14 28.99 -4.52
CA GLN A 1068 15.64 28.45 -5.79
C GLN A 1068 15.18 27.00 -5.66
N LEU A 1069 15.96 26.19 -4.95
CA LEU A 1069 15.64 24.79 -4.66
C LEU A 1069 14.35 24.66 -3.85
N ALA A 1070 14.23 25.42 -2.76
CA ALA A 1070 13.02 25.43 -1.93
C ALA A 1070 11.79 25.86 -2.73
N ALA A 1071 11.90 26.93 -3.53
CA ALA A 1071 10.82 27.39 -4.40
C ALA A 1071 10.39 26.32 -5.40
N HIS A 1072 11.35 25.68 -6.08
CA HIS A 1072 11.07 24.63 -7.05
C HIS A 1072 10.39 23.42 -6.41
N VAL A 1073 10.88 22.93 -5.27
CA VAL A 1073 10.32 21.77 -4.56
C VAL A 1073 8.89 22.06 -4.09
N LEU A 1074 8.66 23.22 -3.46
CA LEU A 1074 7.35 23.58 -2.91
C LEU A 1074 6.32 23.85 -4.01
N THR A 1075 6.73 24.38 -5.16
CA THR A 1075 5.83 24.64 -6.30
C THR A 1075 5.36 23.33 -6.96
N HIS A 1076 6.18 22.27 -6.92
CA HIS A 1076 5.90 20.98 -7.57
C HIS A 1076 5.57 19.86 -6.56
N LEU A 1077 5.23 20.24 -5.33
CA LEU A 1077 4.85 19.31 -4.28
C LEU A 1077 3.43 18.81 -4.49
N ASP A 1078 3.23 17.53 -4.21
CA ASP A 1078 2.05 16.81 -4.62
C ASP A 1078 1.33 16.22 -3.39
N GLY A 1079 0.29 16.92 -2.94
CA GLY A 1079 -0.49 16.59 -1.74
C GLY A 1079 -0.20 17.49 -0.53
N PRO A 1080 -0.99 17.35 0.55
CA PRO A 1080 -0.87 18.19 1.75
C PRO A 1080 0.42 17.90 2.52
N VAL A 1081 1.03 18.97 3.05
CA VAL A 1081 2.30 18.96 3.78
C VAL A 1081 2.09 18.66 5.26
N ALA A 1082 2.74 17.61 5.78
CA ALA A 1082 2.79 17.30 7.21
C ALA A 1082 3.93 18.00 7.97
N VAL A 1083 4.71 18.87 7.31
CA VAL A 1083 6.09 19.26 7.71
C VAL A 1083 6.36 20.76 7.63
N CYS A 1084 5.36 21.55 7.98
CA CYS A 1084 5.42 23.00 7.85
C CYS A 1084 6.43 23.65 8.81
N GLU A 1085 6.81 22.98 9.89
CA GLU A 1085 7.82 23.47 10.83
C GLU A 1085 9.23 23.48 10.20
N GLU A 1086 9.64 22.39 9.54
CA GLU A 1086 10.94 22.29 8.88
C GLU A 1086 11.05 23.26 7.70
N ILE A 1087 9.98 23.36 6.89
CA ILE A 1087 9.91 24.33 5.78
C ILE A 1087 10.01 25.76 6.32
N GLY A 1088 9.25 26.08 7.37
CA GLY A 1088 9.28 27.38 8.01
C GLY A 1088 10.68 27.74 8.52
N SER A 1089 11.39 26.79 9.14
CA SER A 1089 12.76 26.99 9.62
C SER A 1089 13.74 27.35 8.50
N VAL A 1090 13.67 26.65 7.36
CA VAL A 1090 14.52 26.93 6.19
C VAL A 1090 14.19 28.31 5.62
N LEU A 1091 12.91 28.62 5.42
CA LEU A 1091 12.48 29.91 4.87
C LEU A 1091 12.83 31.08 5.81
N HIS A 1092 12.68 30.92 7.13
CA HIS A 1092 13.09 31.94 8.09
C HIS A 1092 14.59 32.22 8.05
N ALA A 1093 15.43 31.19 7.94
CA ALA A 1093 16.87 31.36 7.80
C ALA A 1093 17.23 32.13 6.53
N LEU A 1094 16.59 31.79 5.39
CA LEU A 1094 16.80 32.49 4.13
C LEU A 1094 16.29 33.94 4.17
N ILE A 1095 15.12 34.20 4.75
CA ILE A 1095 14.58 35.55 4.91
C ILE A 1095 15.49 36.42 5.79
N ALA A 1096 16.08 35.82 6.84
CA ALA A 1096 16.99 36.52 7.76
C ALA A 1096 18.29 36.99 7.10
N THR A 1097 18.66 36.46 5.93
CA THR A 1097 19.80 36.97 5.14
C THR A 1097 19.60 38.40 4.68
N GLY A 1098 18.35 38.85 4.52
CA GLY A 1098 17.99 40.21 4.15
C GLY A 1098 18.35 40.60 2.70
N ASP A 1099 18.68 39.63 1.84
CA ASP A 1099 19.05 39.87 0.45
C ASP A 1099 17.83 40.26 -0.41
N PRO A 1100 17.77 41.49 -0.98
CA PRO A 1100 16.67 41.93 -1.82
C PRO A 1100 16.49 41.10 -3.10
N GLU A 1101 17.56 40.49 -3.63
CA GLU A 1101 17.49 39.71 -4.87
C GLU A 1101 16.76 38.38 -4.67
N LEU A 1102 16.67 37.88 -3.44
CA LEU A 1102 15.99 36.63 -3.10
C LEU A 1102 14.48 36.78 -2.89
N VAL A 1103 13.99 38.02 -2.68
CA VAL A 1103 12.60 38.30 -2.33
C VAL A 1103 11.58 37.68 -3.31
N PRO A 1104 11.74 37.77 -4.64
CA PRO A 1104 10.80 37.14 -5.58
C PRO A 1104 10.75 35.62 -5.43
N THR A 1105 11.91 34.98 -5.29
CA THR A 1105 12.05 33.52 -5.15
C THR A 1105 11.49 33.03 -3.81
N LEU A 1106 11.73 33.77 -2.72
CA LEU A 1106 11.21 33.43 -1.40
C LEU A 1106 9.68 33.57 -1.32
N ARG A 1107 9.11 34.56 -2.01
CA ARG A 1107 7.65 34.68 -2.14
C ARG A 1107 7.06 33.50 -2.92
N GLN A 1108 7.69 33.11 -4.02
CA GLN A 1108 7.30 31.91 -4.77
C GLN A 1108 7.36 30.64 -3.89
N ALA A 1109 8.39 30.50 -3.07
CA ALA A 1109 8.50 29.38 -2.12
C ALA A 1109 7.36 29.40 -1.07
N CYS A 1110 7.04 30.56 -0.52
CA CYS A 1110 5.92 30.71 0.41
C CYS A 1110 4.57 30.40 -0.26
N GLU A 1111 4.36 30.83 -1.51
CA GLU A 1111 3.17 30.48 -2.30
C GLU A 1111 3.05 28.96 -2.52
N GLY A 1112 4.16 28.30 -2.88
CA GLY A 1112 4.21 26.84 -2.99
C GLY A 1112 3.86 26.14 -1.68
N ALA A 1113 4.41 26.62 -0.54
CA ALA A 1113 4.08 26.10 0.77
C ALA A 1113 2.59 26.32 1.14
N ALA A 1114 2.02 27.47 0.78
CA ALA A 1114 0.61 27.78 1.00
C ALA A 1114 -0.30 26.85 0.18
N LYS A 1115 0.02 26.64 -1.10
CA LYS A 1115 -0.67 25.69 -2.00
C LYS A 1115 -0.63 24.26 -1.45
N ALA A 1116 0.50 23.88 -0.89
CA ALA A 1116 0.71 22.57 -0.31
C ALA A 1116 0.15 22.41 1.12
N GLY A 1117 -0.52 23.44 1.66
CA GLY A 1117 -1.31 23.33 2.89
C GLY A 1117 -0.66 23.88 4.16
N CYS A 1118 0.47 24.59 4.08
CA CYS A 1118 1.11 25.14 5.28
C CYS A 1118 0.42 26.39 5.85
N PRO A 1119 0.02 26.40 7.14
CA PRO A 1119 -0.78 27.47 7.73
C PRO A 1119 -0.02 28.79 7.92
N ASP A 1120 1.29 28.74 8.17
CA ASP A 1120 2.10 29.94 8.48
C ASP A 1120 2.77 30.57 7.25
N ALA A 1121 2.51 30.05 6.04
CA ALA A 1121 3.17 30.49 4.81
C ALA A 1121 2.97 31.99 4.50
N LEU A 1122 1.79 32.53 4.79
CA LEU A 1122 1.50 33.97 4.70
C LEU A 1122 2.37 34.81 5.66
N THR A 1123 2.56 34.32 6.88
CA THR A 1123 3.37 35.00 7.89
C THR A 1123 4.82 35.07 7.45
N TRP A 1124 5.34 33.99 6.85
CA TRP A 1124 6.68 33.96 6.29
C TRP A 1124 6.83 34.95 5.12
N ALA A 1125 5.88 34.96 4.18
CA ALA A 1125 5.88 35.91 3.06
C ALA A 1125 5.84 37.38 3.50
N LYS A 1126 5.08 37.71 4.56
CA LYS A 1126 5.02 39.07 5.13
C LYS A 1126 6.33 39.53 5.76
N ASN A 1127 7.15 38.59 6.22
CA ASN A 1127 8.45 38.86 6.82
C ASN A 1127 9.57 39.03 5.78
N CYS A 1128 9.30 38.78 4.48
CA CYS A 1128 10.25 39.13 3.43
C CYS A 1128 10.48 40.65 3.39
N PRO A 1129 11.73 41.11 3.24
CA PRO A 1129 12.03 42.54 3.14
C PRO A 1129 11.29 43.17 1.95
N LYS A 1130 10.87 44.43 2.13
CA LYS A 1130 10.07 45.20 1.16
C LYS A 1130 10.90 45.73 0.00
#